data_AF-A0A9W8J6U9-F1
#
_entry.id   AF-A0A9W8J6U9-F1
#
_cell.length_a   1.000
_cell.length_b   1.000
_cell.length_c   1.000
_cell.angle_alpha   90.00
_cell.angle_beta   90.00
_cell.angle_gamma   90.00
#
_symmetry.space_group_name_H-M   'P 1'
#
loop_
_entity.id
_entity.type
_entity.pdbx_description
1 polymer ?
#
loop_
_entity_poly.entity_id
_entity_poly.type
_entity_poly.pdbx_seq_one_letter_code
_entity_poly.pdbx_strand_id
1 'polypeptide(L)'
;MSYSSKPKCLTYPEATRAFADENVRDDINDACARLGQAMSNMMERFDSVAKQMHTLDLQRLAAPLKPRWDALSKEFRELLWQYRNNAGIISGRLKMFCTSVLPIAARNLSGRSRQTYEETVKVLQAFMSISAEHAALTRTLLDRALAFLQQMVAFHAELAKLVSRQSTTGQREIYELAVKLSDLEAQVGQICILNLEVPRPDVTHVTYSTFKIVSSSGRRPGRSKIPQQRMALSDDLGKLTQAYQGLESRRNEFVHAQYSAQVRTPQANYLGLPQMAVAPLVCDLMLSLENSLGLFLSIWARLKIDCNDILQWISTPAPTTVLIGLAPNGGLYIPEHIPKLPENWLTEWKDYSFVDLSVAVLSLYISPEEISKEELRSLVQKSYSTFRHPDVTPLHKLDDKTFVLELFHGPTFAFKDVALQLLGNLFEFFLLRRNAKKGLEETPETLTVVGATSGDTGSAAIYGLRGKENVSIFILHPKGRISPIQEAQMTTVTDSNVHNIAVKSTFDDCQDIVKALFADKEFNAKHHLGAVNSINWARILAQTVYYFLSFFHIRSQLPAGTSPDDIEIQYVVPTGNFGDILAAYYAKKMGLPVGKLVVATNANDILARFWKHGKYEKVDSESKSDVIVSVDASGVKETLSPAMDILVSSNFERLLWYLAYEHASGNTDEAKRQEACATLDGWMNKVKTNGRVEIPIQALETARKDFIAARVSDEETLATIKAFFDGQPSYIADPHTAVGLATARRLQPENADNVRQIVLSTAHPAKFSEAVSRALDGSPKFDFDRDVFPSELRGLLEKERRVIDVERPDIDLVKAVIESFAKQ
;
A
#
# COMPACT_ATOMS: atom_id res chain seq x y z
N MET A 1 4.20 -3.38 76.65
CA MET A 1 5.50 -2.69 76.57
C MET A 1 5.44 -1.68 75.42
N SER A 2 5.65 -0.40 75.70
CA SER A 2 5.77 0.65 74.67
C SER A 2 7.04 0.40 73.87
N TYR A 3 6.92 0.15 72.57
CA TYR A 3 7.99 0.38 71.61
C TYR A 3 7.55 1.50 70.67
N SER A 4 7.95 2.72 71.04
CA SER A 4 8.19 3.79 70.08
C SER A 4 9.24 3.31 69.08
N SER A 5 8.92 3.26 67.79
CA SER A 5 9.94 3.36 66.73
C SER A 5 9.49 4.37 65.68
N LYS A 6 9.65 5.66 66.01
CA LYS A 6 9.88 6.65 64.96
C LYS A 6 11.02 6.13 64.06
N PRO A 7 10.92 6.29 62.72
CA PRO A 7 11.98 5.89 61.81
C PRO A 7 13.32 6.48 62.27
N LYS A 8 14.35 5.64 62.46
CA LYS A 8 15.68 6.12 62.82
C LYS A 8 16.27 6.78 61.57
N CYS A 9 16.38 8.10 61.57
CA CYS A 9 16.93 8.86 60.46
C CYS A 9 18.41 8.49 60.29
N LEU A 10 18.83 8.07 59.08
CA LEU A 10 20.25 7.85 58.81
C LEU A 10 20.95 9.19 58.62
N THR A 11 22.14 9.30 59.18
CA THR A 11 23.07 10.37 58.85
C THR A 11 23.65 10.15 57.44
N TYR A 12 24.08 11.23 56.78
CA TYR A 12 24.64 11.18 55.43
C TYR A 12 25.76 10.11 55.26
N PRO A 13 26.70 9.91 56.20
CA PRO A 13 27.71 8.84 56.12
C PRO A 13 27.17 7.40 56.30
N GLU A 14 26.00 7.23 56.92
CA GLU A 14 25.34 5.93 57.08
C GLU A 14 24.58 5.55 55.81
N ALA A 15 23.87 6.49 55.19
CA ALA A 15 23.27 6.31 53.87
C ALA A 15 24.32 5.96 52.80
N THR A 16 25.45 6.65 52.87
CA THR A 16 26.59 6.46 51.99
C THR A 16 27.20 5.05 52.07
N ARG A 17 27.29 4.48 53.28
CA ARG A 17 27.73 3.07 53.47
C ARG A 17 26.68 2.07 53.03
N ALA A 18 25.40 2.37 53.20
CA ALA A 18 24.30 1.52 52.78
C ALA A 18 24.21 1.39 51.25
N PHE A 19 24.38 2.48 50.48
CA PHE A 19 24.36 2.44 49.01
C PHE A 19 25.67 1.97 48.37
N ALA A 20 26.76 1.95 49.14
CA ALA A 20 28.02 1.31 48.72
C ALA A 20 28.01 -0.21 48.93
N ASP A 21 27.00 -0.78 49.61
CA ASP A 21 26.87 -2.24 49.79
C ASP A 21 26.55 -2.92 48.45
N GLU A 22 27.29 -3.97 48.13
CA GLU A 22 27.19 -4.70 46.87
C GLU A 22 25.83 -5.39 46.71
N ASN A 23 25.24 -5.89 47.80
CA ASN A 23 23.90 -6.49 47.77
C ASN A 23 22.81 -5.44 47.51
N VAL A 24 23.02 -4.19 47.94
CA VAL A 24 22.08 -3.08 47.68
C VAL A 24 22.16 -2.63 46.23
N ARG A 25 23.35 -2.62 45.63
CA ARG A 25 23.52 -2.35 44.20
C ARG A 25 22.95 -3.47 43.34
N ASP A 26 23.15 -4.73 43.72
CA ASP A 26 22.56 -5.88 43.05
C ASP A 26 21.04 -5.88 43.16
N ASP A 27 20.48 -5.54 44.33
CA ASP A 27 19.03 -5.38 44.51
C ASP A 27 18.46 -4.25 43.63
N ILE A 28 19.20 -3.14 43.43
CA ILE A 28 18.82 -2.04 42.53
C ILE A 28 18.92 -2.46 41.06
N ASN A 29 19.97 -3.17 40.66
CA ASN A 29 20.14 -3.65 39.30
C ASN A 29 19.09 -4.72 38.93
N ASP A 30 18.81 -5.66 39.84
CA ASP A 30 17.73 -6.64 39.70
C ASP A 30 16.36 -5.96 39.64
N ALA A 31 16.14 -4.89 40.43
CA ALA A 31 14.94 -4.06 40.34
C ALA A 31 14.78 -3.37 38.98
N CYS A 32 15.84 -2.79 38.42
CA CYS A 32 15.84 -2.18 37.09
C CYS A 32 15.60 -3.22 35.98
N ALA A 33 16.21 -4.42 36.08
CA ALA A 33 15.99 -5.50 35.12
C ALA A 33 14.55 -6.05 35.16
N ARG A 34 13.97 -6.21 36.36
CA ARG A 34 12.57 -6.63 36.55
C ARG A 34 11.57 -5.58 36.10
N LEU A 35 11.89 -4.29 36.25
CA LEU A 35 11.10 -3.20 35.67
C LEU A 35 11.09 -3.31 34.15
N GLY A 36 12.26 -3.54 33.52
CA GLY A 36 12.36 -3.85 32.10
C GLY A 36 11.51 -5.05 31.66
N GLN A 37 11.52 -6.14 32.44
CA GLN A 37 10.68 -7.32 32.15
C GLN A 37 9.18 -7.05 32.34
N ALA A 38 8.78 -6.32 33.38
CA ALA A 38 7.38 -5.94 33.61
C ALA A 38 6.86 -5.04 32.48
N MET A 39 7.71 -4.13 31.97
CA MET A 39 7.42 -3.32 30.80
C MET A 39 7.33 -4.15 29.52
N SER A 40 8.20 -5.15 29.32
CA SER A 40 8.13 -6.09 28.19
C SER A 40 6.85 -6.94 28.22
N ASN A 41 6.45 -7.46 29.38
CA ASN A 41 5.21 -8.21 29.54
C ASN A 41 3.97 -7.32 29.31
N MET A 42 4.06 -6.04 29.68
CA MET A 42 3.04 -5.05 29.36
C MET A 42 2.96 -4.81 27.84
N MET A 43 4.10 -4.76 27.14
CA MET A 43 4.17 -4.63 25.67
C MET A 43 3.54 -5.82 24.94
N GLU A 44 3.79 -7.07 25.38
CA GLU A 44 3.16 -8.26 24.79
C GLU A 44 1.63 -8.25 24.98
N ARG A 45 1.15 -7.77 26.13
CA ARG A 45 -0.29 -7.61 26.38
C ARG A 45 -0.90 -6.50 25.53
N PHE A 46 -0.19 -5.38 25.33
CA PHE A 46 -0.60 -4.31 24.43
C PHE A 46 -0.73 -4.80 22.98
N ASP A 47 0.27 -5.53 22.48
CA ASP A 47 0.25 -6.13 21.14
C ASP A 47 -0.93 -7.13 20.98
N SER A 48 -1.21 -7.92 22.02
CA SER A 48 -2.38 -8.80 22.04
C SER A 48 -3.72 -8.05 21.98
N VAL A 49 -3.86 -6.93 22.69
CA VAL A 49 -5.07 -6.08 22.66
C VAL A 49 -5.23 -5.40 21.30
N ALA A 50 -4.15 -4.87 20.72
CA ALA A 50 -4.18 -4.24 19.39
C ALA A 50 -4.62 -5.22 18.30
N LYS A 51 -4.09 -6.45 18.30
CA LYS A 51 -4.48 -7.51 17.37
C LYS A 51 -5.96 -7.91 17.48
N GLN A 52 -6.52 -7.94 18.69
CA GLN A 52 -7.95 -8.25 18.91
C GLN A 52 -8.88 -7.09 18.54
N MET A 53 -8.41 -5.84 18.57
CA MET A 53 -9.21 -4.69 18.14
C MET A 53 -9.38 -4.62 16.61
N HIS A 54 -8.43 -5.15 15.84
CA HIS A 54 -8.52 -5.21 14.37
C HIS A 54 -9.58 -6.20 13.84
N THR A 55 -10.13 -7.07 14.69
CA THR A 55 -11.08 -8.12 14.29
C THR A 55 -12.54 -7.82 14.64
N LEU A 56 -12.84 -6.66 15.21
CA LEU A 56 -14.19 -6.28 15.64
C LEU A 56 -14.83 -5.25 14.69
N ASP A 57 -16.12 -5.41 14.38
CA ASP A 57 -16.89 -4.42 13.62
C ASP A 57 -17.29 -3.24 14.54
N LEU A 58 -16.41 -2.24 14.57
CA LEU A 58 -16.49 -1.07 15.43
C LEU A 58 -17.35 0.07 14.82
N GLN A 59 -18.01 -0.13 13.67
CA GLN A 59 -18.82 0.90 12.98
C GLN A 59 -19.99 1.45 13.82
N ARG A 60 -20.32 0.83 14.96
CA ARG A 60 -21.39 1.28 15.88
C ARG A 60 -20.90 2.13 17.07
N LEU A 61 -19.60 2.42 17.21
CA LEU A 61 -19.08 3.23 18.32
C LEU A 61 -18.99 4.71 17.94
N ALA A 62 -19.67 5.52 18.75
CA ALA A 62 -20.28 6.79 18.36
C ALA A 62 -19.32 8.01 18.25
N ALA A 63 -19.87 9.07 17.62
CA ALA A 63 -19.33 10.43 17.47
C ALA A 63 -18.84 11.22 18.73
N PRO A 64 -19.26 10.97 20.00
CA PRO A 64 -18.92 11.87 21.11
C PRO A 64 -17.47 11.78 21.61
N LEU A 65 -16.70 10.75 21.26
CA LEU A 65 -15.30 10.59 21.74
C LEU A 65 -14.26 11.28 20.84
N LYS A 66 -14.63 11.59 19.59
CA LYS A 66 -13.70 12.12 18.56
C LYS A 66 -13.06 13.47 18.93
N PRO A 67 -13.80 14.49 19.41
CA PRO A 67 -13.19 15.79 19.71
C PRO A 67 -12.18 15.74 20.86
N ARG A 68 -12.45 14.89 21.86
CA ARG A 68 -11.57 14.71 23.02
C ARG A 68 -10.30 13.94 22.66
N TRP A 69 -10.42 12.95 21.78
CA TRP A 69 -9.27 12.28 21.20
C TRP A 69 -8.38 13.24 20.40
N ASP A 70 -8.97 14.12 19.59
CA ASP A 70 -8.21 15.06 18.76
C ASP A 70 -7.40 16.05 19.62
N ALA A 71 -7.97 16.49 20.75
CA ALA A 71 -7.27 17.32 21.74
C ALA A 71 -6.07 16.59 22.38
N LEU A 72 -6.29 15.36 22.85
CA LEU A 72 -5.22 14.51 23.44
C LEU A 72 -4.12 14.21 22.41
N SER A 73 -4.49 13.96 21.16
CA SER A 73 -3.56 13.72 20.05
C SER A 73 -2.70 14.95 19.76
N LYS A 74 -3.27 16.17 19.84
CA LYS A 74 -2.53 17.43 19.68
C LYS A 74 -1.55 17.66 20.83
N GLU A 75 -1.99 17.53 22.08
CA GLU A 75 -1.15 17.71 23.27
C GLU A 75 0.03 16.73 23.28
N PHE A 76 -0.19 15.48 22.84
CA PHE A 76 0.87 14.50 22.72
C PHE A 76 1.96 14.87 21.70
N ARG A 77 1.62 15.36 20.49
CA ARG A 77 2.69 15.73 19.52
C ARG A 77 3.52 16.88 20.03
N GLU A 78 2.88 17.80 20.77
CA GLU A 78 3.58 18.91 21.40
C GLU A 78 4.56 18.41 22.48
N LEU A 79 4.12 17.49 23.35
CA LEU A 79 4.98 16.84 24.34
C LEU A 79 6.13 16.07 23.69
N LEU A 80 5.86 15.26 22.67
CA LEU A 80 6.86 14.48 21.95
C LEU A 80 7.92 15.39 21.29
N TRP A 81 7.48 16.50 20.69
CA TRP A 81 8.37 17.50 20.09
C TRP A 81 9.23 18.19 21.16
N GLN A 82 8.64 18.58 22.29
CA GLN A 82 9.37 19.17 23.41
C GLN A 82 10.40 18.22 24.02
N TYR A 83 10.07 16.93 24.18
CA TYR A 83 11.02 15.90 24.63
C TYR A 83 12.18 15.69 23.64
N ARG A 84 11.89 15.60 22.33
CA ARG A 84 12.93 15.47 21.29
C ARG A 84 13.86 16.68 21.25
N ASN A 85 13.30 17.89 21.35
CA ASN A 85 14.11 19.11 21.42
C ASN A 85 14.97 19.15 22.67
N ASN A 86 14.42 18.80 23.84
CA ASN A 86 15.18 18.77 25.08
C ASN A 86 16.33 17.76 25.01
N ALA A 87 16.09 16.56 24.47
CA ALA A 87 17.13 15.54 24.25
C ALA A 87 18.21 16.01 23.26
N GLY A 88 17.81 16.69 22.17
CA GLY A 88 18.74 17.28 21.20
C GLY A 88 19.61 18.39 21.80
N ILE A 89 19.03 19.23 22.66
CA ILE A 89 19.76 20.29 23.38
C ILE A 89 20.77 19.69 24.36
N ILE A 90 20.36 18.68 25.15
CA ILE A 90 21.24 17.99 26.11
C ILE A 90 22.40 17.29 25.38
N SER A 91 22.09 16.54 24.32
CA SER A 91 23.09 15.82 23.50
C SER A 91 24.07 16.78 22.82
N GLY A 92 23.56 17.87 22.21
CA GLY A 92 24.39 18.89 21.57
C GLY A 92 25.32 19.60 22.54
N ARG A 93 24.86 19.89 23.77
CA ARG A 93 25.66 20.55 24.80
C ARG A 93 26.67 19.61 25.44
N LEU A 94 26.33 18.35 25.70
CA LEU A 94 27.29 17.32 26.12
C LEU A 94 28.39 17.15 25.09
N LYS A 95 28.04 17.13 23.80
CA LYS A 95 29.02 17.07 22.71
C LYS A 95 29.91 18.31 22.69
N MET A 96 29.36 19.51 22.81
CA MET A 96 30.14 20.77 22.84
C MET A 96 31.06 20.84 24.06
N PHE A 97 30.59 20.39 25.22
CA PHE A 97 31.36 20.31 26.45
C PHE A 97 32.57 19.39 26.26
N CYS A 98 32.35 18.16 25.81
CA CYS A 98 33.40 17.16 25.65
C CYS A 98 34.39 17.47 24.52
N THR A 99 33.93 18.09 23.43
CA THR A 99 34.77 18.28 22.22
C THR A 99 35.45 19.64 22.14
N SER A 100 34.91 20.67 22.79
CA SER A 100 35.38 22.05 22.64
C SER A 100 35.75 22.69 23.99
N VAL A 101 34.85 22.63 24.98
CA VAL A 101 35.07 23.30 26.27
C VAL A 101 36.12 22.58 27.12
N LEU A 102 36.02 21.26 27.27
CA LEU A 102 36.98 20.44 28.02
C LEU A 102 38.41 20.54 27.45
N PRO A 103 38.62 20.42 26.13
CA PRO A 103 39.97 20.50 25.56
C PRO A 103 40.60 21.90 25.63
N ILE A 104 39.81 22.97 25.50
CA ILE A 104 40.30 24.36 25.64
C ILE A 104 40.69 24.63 27.10
N ALA A 105 39.85 24.20 28.06
CA ALA A 105 40.17 24.30 29.48
C ALA A 105 41.42 23.47 29.85
N ALA A 106 41.58 22.27 29.27
CA ALA A 106 42.74 21.41 29.48
C ALA A 106 44.04 22.00 28.89
N ARG A 107 43.97 22.70 27.74
CA ARG A 107 45.13 23.37 27.13
C ARG A 107 45.61 24.59 27.93
N ASN A 108 44.70 25.42 28.44
CA ASN A 108 45.05 26.62 29.21
C ASN A 108 45.64 26.32 30.60
N LEU A 109 45.42 25.11 31.13
CA LEU A 109 46.01 24.62 32.39
C LEU A 109 47.52 24.30 32.31
N SER A 110 48.10 24.30 31.10
CA SER A 110 49.53 24.06 30.89
C SER A 110 50.42 25.33 30.97
N GLY A 111 49.82 26.53 31.03
CA GLY A 111 50.51 27.80 31.24
C GLY A 111 50.60 28.16 32.72
N ARG A 112 51.82 28.32 33.25
CA ARG A 112 52.16 28.46 34.68
C ARG A 112 51.71 29.76 35.38
N SER A 113 50.52 30.31 35.10
CA SER A 113 50.01 31.51 35.80
C SER A 113 48.69 31.26 36.52
N ARG A 114 48.56 31.83 37.72
CA ARG A 114 47.37 31.74 38.60
C ARG A 114 46.14 32.46 38.00
N GLN A 115 46.37 33.41 37.09
CA GLN A 115 45.34 34.26 36.48
C GLN A 115 44.57 33.52 35.36
N THR A 116 45.27 32.73 34.55
CA THR A 116 44.69 31.85 33.50
C THR A 116 43.85 30.71 34.07
N TYR A 117 44.12 30.29 35.30
CA TYR A 117 43.34 29.27 36.02
C TYR A 117 41.97 29.82 36.46
N GLU A 118 41.93 31.02 37.04
CA GLU A 118 40.66 31.63 37.48
C GLU A 118 39.71 31.95 36.32
N GLU A 119 40.25 32.36 35.16
CA GLU A 119 39.46 32.57 33.94
C GLU A 119 38.88 31.25 33.41
N THR A 120 39.65 30.17 33.44
CA THR A 120 39.19 28.83 33.03
C THR A 120 38.09 28.31 33.96
N VAL A 121 38.20 28.56 35.27
CA VAL A 121 37.17 28.22 36.26
C VAL A 121 35.88 29.01 36.02
N LYS A 122 35.96 30.30 35.66
CA LYS A 122 34.78 31.13 35.34
C LYS A 122 34.04 30.64 34.09
N VAL A 123 34.75 30.22 33.05
CA VAL A 123 34.14 29.66 31.82
C VAL A 123 33.40 28.35 32.11
N LEU A 124 34.00 27.47 32.93
CA LEU A 124 33.37 26.20 33.33
C LEU A 124 32.15 26.43 34.24
N GLN A 125 32.23 27.38 35.18
CA GLN A 125 31.10 27.76 36.04
C GLN A 125 29.92 28.33 35.23
N ALA A 126 30.19 29.19 34.24
CA ALA A 126 29.16 29.71 33.35
C ALA A 126 28.47 28.61 32.53
N PHE A 127 29.22 27.60 32.07
CA PHE A 127 28.66 26.45 31.35
C PHE A 127 27.82 25.53 32.27
N MET A 128 28.16 25.40 33.56
CA MET A 128 27.41 24.56 34.50
C MET A 128 26.14 25.23 35.04
N SER A 129 26.10 26.56 35.19
CA SER A 129 24.86 27.30 35.52
C SER A 129 23.77 27.08 34.47
N ILE A 130 24.16 26.96 33.21
CA ILE A 130 23.28 26.63 32.09
C ILE A 130 22.65 25.23 32.23
N SER A 131 23.32 24.24 32.85
CA SER A 131 22.78 22.89 33.04
C SER A 131 21.63 22.83 34.07
N ALA A 132 21.59 23.76 35.03
CA ALA A 132 20.51 23.85 36.01
C ALA A 132 19.18 24.29 35.37
N GLU A 133 19.23 25.19 34.39
CA GLU A 133 18.06 25.61 33.61
C GLU A 133 17.47 24.45 32.80
N HIS A 134 18.32 23.57 32.24
CA HIS A 134 17.87 22.38 31.52
C HIS A 134 17.24 21.33 32.44
N ALA A 135 17.79 21.13 33.65
CA ALA A 135 17.18 20.23 34.63
C ALA A 135 15.78 20.71 35.06
N ALA A 136 15.58 22.02 35.21
CA ALA A 136 14.27 22.61 35.47
C ALA A 136 13.30 22.43 34.29
N LEU A 137 13.80 22.52 33.05
CA LEU A 137 13.03 22.26 31.83
C LEU A 137 12.60 20.79 31.74
N THR A 138 13.52 19.84 31.95
CA THR A 138 13.22 18.39 31.97
C THR A 138 12.18 18.05 33.04
N ARG A 139 12.28 18.66 34.23
CA ARG A 139 11.29 18.50 35.30
C ARG A 139 9.90 18.97 34.88
N THR A 140 9.81 20.14 34.25
CA THR A 140 8.54 20.69 33.76
C THR A 140 7.90 19.79 32.70
N LEU A 141 8.72 19.16 31.85
CA LEU A 141 8.23 18.21 30.84
C LEU A 141 7.71 16.91 31.47
N LEU A 142 8.36 16.42 32.53
CA LEU A 142 7.92 15.26 33.29
C LEU A 142 6.56 15.50 33.95
N ASP A 143 6.38 16.67 34.60
CA ASP A 143 5.11 17.03 35.24
C ASP A 143 3.96 17.13 34.21
N ARG A 144 4.23 17.69 33.01
CA ARG A 144 3.24 17.72 31.91
C ARG A 144 2.92 16.33 31.35
N ALA A 145 3.91 15.45 31.22
CA ALA A 145 3.70 14.08 30.77
C ALA A 145 2.84 13.27 31.76
N LEU A 146 3.05 13.46 33.06
CA LEU A 146 2.23 12.84 34.11
C LEU A 146 0.79 13.36 34.11
N ALA A 147 0.58 14.66 33.89
CA ALA A 147 -0.77 15.22 33.74
C ALA A 147 -1.49 14.68 32.49
N PHE A 148 -0.78 14.58 31.36
CA PHE A 148 -1.32 13.99 30.12
C PHE A 148 -1.73 12.52 30.31
N LEU A 149 -0.92 11.73 31.02
CA LEU A 149 -1.23 10.34 31.36
C LEU A 149 -2.54 10.19 32.14
N GLN A 150 -2.82 11.09 33.09
CA GLN A 150 -4.08 11.08 33.84
C GLN A 150 -5.30 11.33 32.94
N GLN A 151 -5.18 12.26 31.98
CA GLN A 151 -6.25 12.54 31.02
C GLN A 151 -6.50 11.34 30.09
N MET A 152 -5.45 10.63 29.71
CA MET A 152 -5.54 9.43 28.88
C MET A 152 -6.21 8.25 29.60
N VAL A 153 -5.86 8.01 30.86
CA VAL A 153 -6.53 7.00 31.71
C VAL A 153 -8.03 7.30 31.80
N ALA A 154 -8.40 8.57 32.01
CA ALA A 154 -9.81 8.98 32.05
C ALA A 154 -10.54 8.75 30.72
N PHE A 155 -9.86 8.96 29.58
CA PHE A 155 -10.42 8.67 28.25
C PHE A 155 -10.65 7.17 28.03
N HIS A 156 -9.68 6.32 28.39
CA HIS A 156 -9.83 4.87 28.27
C HIS A 156 -10.93 4.31 29.18
N ALA A 157 -11.09 4.81 30.40
CA ALA A 157 -12.17 4.42 31.29
C ALA A 157 -13.56 4.75 30.72
N GLU A 158 -13.69 5.86 29.99
CA GLU A 158 -14.93 6.22 29.31
C GLU A 158 -15.19 5.35 28.07
N LEU A 159 -14.16 5.05 27.29
CA LEU A 159 -14.24 4.13 26.16
C LEU A 159 -14.67 2.73 26.62
N ALA A 160 -14.05 2.19 27.68
CA ALA A 160 -14.42 0.90 28.26
C ALA A 160 -15.87 0.86 28.78
N LYS A 161 -16.35 1.95 29.39
CA LYS A 161 -17.76 2.10 29.80
C LYS A 161 -18.71 2.15 28.62
N LEU A 162 -18.32 2.78 27.51
CA LEU A 162 -19.12 2.83 26.29
C LEU A 162 -19.25 1.43 25.65
N VAL A 163 -18.13 0.72 25.56
CA VAL A 163 -18.02 -0.64 25.00
C VAL A 163 -18.81 -1.66 25.83
N SER A 164 -18.69 -1.61 27.16
CA SER A 164 -19.43 -2.51 28.06
C SER A 164 -20.96 -2.30 28.04
N ARG A 165 -21.45 -1.07 27.87
CA ARG A 165 -22.89 -0.75 27.77
C ARG A 165 -23.54 -1.29 26.49
N GLN A 166 -22.77 -1.51 25.43
CA GLN A 166 -23.27 -2.06 24.17
C GLN A 166 -23.21 -3.60 24.11
N SER A 167 -22.71 -4.27 25.15
CA SER A 167 -22.46 -5.73 25.16
C SER A 167 -23.68 -6.63 25.43
N THR A 168 -24.90 -6.08 25.52
CA THR A 168 -26.12 -6.87 25.85
C THR A 168 -26.61 -7.81 24.74
N THR A 169 -25.93 -7.86 23.60
CA THR A 169 -26.18 -8.84 22.52
C THR A 169 -24.94 -9.72 22.27
N GLY A 170 -24.78 -10.76 23.08
CA GLY A 170 -24.15 -12.04 22.67
C GLY A 170 -22.69 -12.05 22.20
N GLN A 171 -21.86 -11.04 22.49
CA GLN A 171 -20.47 -10.99 22.01
C GLN A 171 -19.46 -11.11 23.15
N ARG A 172 -19.07 -12.35 23.45
CA ARG A 172 -18.08 -12.73 24.48
C ARG A 172 -16.72 -12.04 24.29
N GLU A 173 -16.33 -11.77 23.05
CA GLU A 173 -15.05 -11.14 22.68
C GLU A 173 -14.96 -9.66 23.09
N ILE A 174 -16.08 -8.93 23.02
CA ILE A 174 -16.14 -7.52 23.42
C ILE A 174 -16.05 -7.37 24.94
N TYR A 175 -16.68 -8.29 25.68
CA TYR A 175 -16.56 -8.35 27.13
C TYR A 175 -15.12 -8.71 27.56
N GLU A 176 -14.49 -9.69 26.89
CA GLU A 176 -13.10 -10.05 27.15
C GLU A 176 -12.12 -8.90 26.86
N LEU A 177 -12.36 -8.11 25.81
CA LEU A 177 -11.58 -6.90 25.52
C LEU A 177 -11.75 -5.81 26.60
N ALA A 178 -12.97 -5.58 27.08
CA ALA A 178 -13.25 -4.62 28.15
C ALA A 178 -12.57 -5.01 29.47
N VAL A 179 -12.55 -6.31 29.81
CA VAL A 179 -11.83 -6.84 30.99
C VAL A 179 -10.32 -6.62 30.84
N LYS A 180 -9.73 -6.93 29.68
CA LYS A 180 -8.29 -6.73 29.43
C LYS A 180 -7.88 -5.25 29.47
N LEU A 181 -8.72 -4.34 28.95
CA LEU A 181 -8.49 -2.90 29.03
C LEU A 181 -8.59 -2.40 30.48
N SER A 182 -9.54 -2.91 31.27
CA SER A 182 -9.68 -2.57 32.69
C SER A 182 -8.52 -3.10 33.55
N ASP A 183 -7.98 -4.28 33.24
CA ASP A 183 -6.81 -4.85 33.93
C ASP A 183 -5.54 -4.05 33.61
N LEU A 184 -5.40 -3.60 32.36
CA LEU A 184 -4.32 -2.72 31.92
C LEU A 184 -4.41 -1.34 32.59
N GLU A 185 -5.63 -0.78 32.68
CA GLU A 185 -5.91 0.44 33.43
C GLU A 185 -5.52 0.30 34.91
N ALA A 186 -5.87 -0.82 35.56
CA ALA A 186 -5.53 -1.07 36.96
C ALA A 186 -4.01 -1.14 37.18
N GLN A 187 -3.27 -1.77 36.26
CA GLN A 187 -1.80 -1.85 36.34
C GLN A 187 -1.14 -0.49 36.11
N VAL A 188 -1.62 0.30 35.13
CA VAL A 188 -1.12 1.66 34.86
C VAL A 188 -1.48 2.61 36.02
N GLY A 189 -2.70 2.53 36.53
CA GLY A 189 -3.17 3.31 37.68
C GLY A 189 -2.37 3.00 38.95
N GLN A 190 -1.98 1.75 39.17
CA GLN A 190 -1.15 1.35 40.30
C GLN A 190 0.27 1.94 40.21
N ILE A 191 0.85 2.03 39.01
CA ILE A 191 2.12 2.74 38.76
C ILE A 191 1.98 4.25 39.01
N CYS A 192 0.82 4.85 38.70
CA CYS A 192 0.55 6.27 38.93
C CYS A 192 0.30 6.61 40.42
N ILE A 193 -0.50 5.82 41.14
CA ILE A 193 -0.82 6.05 42.56
C ILE A 193 0.43 5.92 43.44
N LEU A 194 1.33 4.97 43.12
CA LEU A 194 2.60 4.79 43.81
C LEU A 194 3.53 6.02 43.73
N ASN A 195 3.29 6.93 42.77
CA ASN A 195 4.04 8.18 42.60
C ASN A 195 3.34 9.43 43.19
N LEU A 196 2.04 9.36 43.53
CA LEU A 196 1.23 10.54 43.92
C LEU A 196 1.13 10.79 45.44
N GLU A 197 1.42 9.82 46.31
CA GLU A 197 1.36 9.98 47.78
C GLU A 197 2.66 10.53 48.41
N VAL A 198 3.33 11.52 47.78
CA VAL A 198 4.65 11.97 48.27
C VAL A 198 4.76 13.50 48.33
N PRO A 199 4.83 14.11 49.52
CA PRO A 199 5.10 15.53 49.67
C PRO A 199 6.61 15.79 49.58
N ARG A 200 7.09 16.02 48.35
CA ARG A 200 8.44 16.50 47.94
C ARG A 200 9.58 15.44 47.90
N PRO A 201 10.10 15.06 46.72
CA PRO A 201 11.09 13.98 46.58
C PRO A 201 12.56 14.46 46.51
N ASP A 202 13.46 13.68 47.14
CA ASP A 202 14.93 13.71 46.96
C ASP A 202 15.46 12.38 46.37
N VAL A 203 16.77 12.30 46.06
CA VAL A 203 17.42 11.12 45.42
C VAL A 203 17.26 9.82 46.22
N THR A 204 17.24 9.88 47.55
CA THR A 204 17.03 8.72 48.43
C THR A 204 15.61 8.17 48.31
N HIS A 205 14.67 9.06 47.98
CA HIS A 205 13.26 8.75 47.81
C HIS A 205 12.97 8.03 46.49
N VAL A 206 13.68 8.36 45.41
CA VAL A 206 13.55 7.69 44.11
C VAL A 206 13.95 6.21 44.24
N THR A 207 15.07 5.93 44.92
CA THR A 207 15.55 4.57 45.18
C THR A 207 14.61 3.76 46.08
N TYR A 208 14.01 4.40 47.11
CA TYR A 208 13.02 3.78 47.98
C TYR A 208 11.68 3.48 47.26
N SER A 209 11.25 4.36 46.36
CA SER A 209 10.03 4.20 45.57
C SER A 209 10.15 3.02 44.60
N THR A 210 11.31 2.90 43.93
CA THR A 210 11.66 1.75 43.09
C THR A 210 11.65 0.44 43.90
N PHE A 211 12.21 0.43 45.11
CA PHE A 211 12.22 -0.76 45.98
C PHE A 211 10.81 -1.18 46.47
N LYS A 212 9.92 -0.21 46.72
CA LYS A 212 8.54 -0.47 47.18
C LYS A 212 7.65 -1.05 46.07
N ILE A 213 7.82 -0.57 44.83
CA ILE A 213 7.16 -1.08 43.61
C ILE A 213 7.51 -2.57 43.39
N VAL A 214 8.77 -2.95 43.64
CA VAL A 214 9.26 -4.33 43.51
C VAL A 214 8.68 -5.25 44.60
N SER A 215 8.54 -4.74 45.82
CA SER A 215 8.07 -5.51 46.98
C SER A 215 6.61 -5.96 46.88
N SER A 216 5.75 -5.21 46.18
CA SER A 216 4.35 -5.55 45.93
C SER A 216 4.13 -6.54 44.78
N SER A 217 5.19 -6.88 44.04
CA SER A 217 5.13 -7.71 42.82
C SER A 217 5.39 -9.20 43.06
N GLY A 218 5.42 -9.66 44.32
CA GLY A 218 5.17 -11.07 44.68
C GLY A 218 6.31 -11.90 45.29
N ARG A 219 7.58 -11.47 45.28
CA ARG A 219 8.66 -12.09 46.11
C ARG A 219 9.61 -11.04 46.68
N ARG A 220 9.84 -11.08 48.00
CA ARG A 220 10.77 -10.20 48.70
C ARG A 220 12.22 -10.55 48.36
N PRO A 221 13.11 -9.58 48.08
CA PRO A 221 14.53 -9.83 47.93
C PRO A 221 15.11 -10.31 49.27
N GLY A 222 15.85 -11.43 49.23
CA GLY A 222 16.32 -12.13 50.42
C GLY A 222 17.74 -11.80 50.87
N ARG A 223 18.43 -10.83 50.24
CA ARG A 223 19.89 -10.64 50.45
C ARG A 223 20.29 -9.39 51.24
N SER A 224 19.50 -8.31 51.20
CA SER A 224 19.77 -7.11 52.01
C SER A 224 19.10 -7.14 53.39
N LYS A 225 19.82 -6.73 54.45
CA LYS A 225 19.27 -6.54 55.83
C LYS A 225 18.56 -5.19 56.03
N ILE A 226 18.40 -4.39 54.97
CA ILE A 226 17.76 -3.06 55.00
C ILE A 226 16.20 -3.05 55.00
N PRO A 227 15.41 -4.15 54.85
CA PRO A 227 13.97 -4.03 54.65
C PRO A 227 13.13 -3.66 55.89
N GLN A 228 13.73 -3.32 57.04
CA GLN A 228 12.99 -3.09 58.30
C GLN A 228 12.97 -1.65 58.84
N GLN A 229 13.52 -0.64 58.15
CA GLN A 229 13.47 0.76 58.62
C GLN A 229 12.88 1.69 57.55
N ARG A 230 11.75 2.36 57.87
CA ARG A 230 11.35 3.59 57.15
C ARG A 230 12.46 4.61 57.38
N MET A 231 12.98 5.24 56.34
CA MET A 231 14.00 6.29 56.45
C MET A 231 13.42 7.61 55.97
N ALA A 232 13.57 8.66 56.77
CA ALA A 232 13.27 10.05 56.42
C ALA A 232 14.43 10.93 56.93
N LEU A 233 14.72 12.06 56.28
CA LEU A 233 15.70 13.06 56.71
C LEU A 233 14.96 14.22 57.42
N SER A 234 15.55 14.82 58.47
CA SER A 234 14.86 15.71 59.43
C SER A 234 14.69 17.19 58.99
N ASP A 235 13.87 17.92 59.77
CA ASP A 235 13.32 19.30 59.61
C ASP A 235 14.31 20.47 59.44
N ASP A 236 15.62 20.24 59.37
CA ASP A 236 16.55 21.33 59.02
C ASP A 236 16.49 21.69 57.52
N LEU A 237 15.65 21.02 56.72
CA LEU A 237 15.51 21.19 55.28
C LEU A 237 15.09 22.60 54.81
N GLY A 238 14.43 23.39 55.66
CA GLY A 238 14.11 24.79 55.32
C GLY A 238 15.37 25.66 55.23
N LYS A 239 16.31 25.44 56.14
CA LYS A 239 17.64 26.09 56.12
C LYS A 239 18.59 25.37 55.17
N LEU A 240 18.40 24.07 54.98
CA LEU A 240 19.17 23.24 54.05
C LEU A 240 18.83 23.54 52.59
N THR A 241 17.64 24.02 52.24
CA THR A 241 17.31 24.46 50.86
C THR A 241 18.07 25.72 50.48
N GLN A 242 18.17 26.70 51.39
CA GLN A 242 19.02 27.89 51.21
C GLN A 242 20.52 27.53 51.26
N ALA A 243 20.90 26.59 52.12
CA ALA A 243 22.25 26.04 52.09
C ALA A 243 22.50 25.19 50.83
N TYR A 244 21.49 24.55 50.22
CA TYR A 244 21.56 23.72 49.01
C TYR A 244 21.81 24.58 47.77
N GLN A 245 21.20 25.76 47.71
CA GLN A 245 21.54 26.75 46.69
C GLN A 245 23.01 27.22 46.85
N GLY A 246 23.51 27.32 48.09
CA GLY A 246 24.94 27.52 48.37
C GLY A 246 25.82 26.29 48.12
N LEU A 247 25.28 25.08 48.30
CA LEU A 247 25.95 23.78 48.15
C LEU A 247 26.01 23.33 46.70
N GLU A 248 25.09 23.78 45.85
CA GLU A 248 25.13 23.63 44.40
C GLU A 248 26.22 24.53 43.81
N SER A 249 26.40 25.74 44.37
CA SER A 249 27.59 26.56 44.09
C SER A 249 28.88 25.89 44.56
N ARG A 250 28.88 25.17 45.70
CA ARG A 250 30.03 24.34 46.15
C ARG A 250 30.14 22.98 45.45
N ARG A 251 29.08 22.47 44.81
CA ARG A 251 29.08 21.27 43.96
C ARG A 251 29.93 21.52 42.71
N ASN A 252 29.91 22.77 42.23
CA ASN A 252 30.79 23.24 41.17
C ASN A 252 32.26 23.33 41.64
N GLU A 253 32.51 23.71 42.90
CA GLU A 253 33.84 23.60 43.54
C GLU A 253 34.26 22.12 43.79
N PHE A 254 33.29 21.21 43.87
CA PHE A 254 33.52 19.79 44.18
C PHE A 254 33.90 18.97 42.94
N VAL A 255 33.28 19.22 41.78
CA VAL A 255 33.73 18.68 40.49
C VAL A 255 35.14 19.17 40.18
N HIS A 256 35.45 20.42 40.56
CA HIS A 256 36.79 20.99 40.54
C HIS A 256 37.79 20.24 41.46
N ALA A 257 37.38 19.83 42.67
CA ALA A 257 38.19 18.99 43.55
C ALA A 257 38.37 17.56 43.01
N GLN A 258 37.39 17.04 42.25
CA GLN A 258 37.38 15.71 41.65
C GLN A 258 38.40 15.59 40.50
N TYR A 259 38.54 16.63 39.65
CA TYR A 259 39.62 16.73 38.66
C TYR A 259 40.99 16.96 39.31
N SER A 260 41.04 17.75 40.39
CA SER A 260 42.28 17.99 41.17
C SER A 260 42.78 16.74 41.90
N ALA A 261 41.86 15.82 42.28
CA ALA A 261 42.17 14.54 42.91
C ALA A 261 42.55 13.45 41.89
N GLN A 262 42.11 13.51 40.63
CA GLN A 262 42.55 12.56 39.59
C GLN A 262 44.00 12.80 39.13
N VAL A 263 44.53 14.02 39.28
CA VAL A 263 45.95 14.33 39.02
C VAL A 263 46.84 14.00 40.22
N ARG A 264 46.26 13.63 41.37
CA ARG A 264 47.00 13.22 42.57
C ARG A 264 46.34 12.05 43.27
N THR A 265 46.94 10.87 43.17
CA THR A 265 46.80 9.86 44.22
C THR A 265 48.19 9.48 44.71
N PRO A 266 48.41 9.18 46.01
CA PRO A 266 47.42 8.64 46.96
C PRO A 266 47.40 9.30 48.36
N GLN A 267 46.20 9.48 48.95
CA GLN A 267 45.81 9.01 50.29
C GLN A 267 44.60 9.78 50.87
N ALA A 268 43.65 9.00 51.37
CA ALA A 268 42.62 9.31 52.36
C ALA A 268 41.67 10.49 52.09
N ASN A 269 40.64 10.26 51.25
CA ASN A 269 39.41 11.03 51.35
C ASN A 269 38.19 10.10 51.50
N TYR A 270 37.75 9.91 52.75
CA TYR A 270 36.70 8.98 53.15
C TYR A 270 35.28 9.37 52.69
N LEU A 271 35.10 10.57 52.11
CA LEU A 271 33.86 11.03 51.48
C LEU A 271 33.87 10.94 49.94
N GLY A 272 35.06 10.98 49.32
CA GLY A 272 35.20 10.99 47.86
C GLY A 272 34.89 9.64 47.20
N LEU A 273 35.30 8.53 47.82
CA LEU A 273 35.06 7.17 47.30
C LEU A 273 33.56 6.83 47.15
N PRO A 274 32.70 7.12 48.14
CA PRO A 274 31.28 6.88 47.98
C PRO A 274 30.55 7.88 47.08
N GLN A 275 31.00 9.15 47.03
CA GLN A 275 30.47 10.15 46.10
C GLN A 275 30.79 9.81 44.64
N MET A 276 31.94 9.17 44.39
CA MET A 276 32.28 8.57 43.09
C MET A 276 31.40 7.36 42.74
N ALA A 277 30.85 6.64 43.71
CA ALA A 277 29.99 5.47 43.47
C ALA A 277 28.52 5.85 43.20
N VAL A 278 28.03 6.95 43.77
CA VAL A 278 26.61 7.38 43.65
C VAL A 278 26.36 8.22 42.40
N ALA A 279 27.34 8.98 41.91
CA ALA A 279 27.15 9.87 40.75
C ALA A 279 26.87 9.13 39.42
N PRO A 280 27.57 8.03 39.06
CA PRO A 280 27.20 7.21 37.90
C PRO A 280 25.83 6.58 38.10
N LEU A 281 25.52 6.12 39.33
CA LEU A 281 24.22 5.51 39.66
C LEU A 281 23.04 6.47 39.42
N VAL A 282 23.20 7.76 39.77
CA VAL A 282 22.18 8.80 39.54
C VAL A 282 22.09 9.18 38.06
N CYS A 283 23.21 9.29 37.34
CA CYS A 283 23.20 9.52 35.90
C CYS A 283 22.58 8.34 35.14
N ASP A 284 22.90 7.10 35.50
CA ASP A 284 22.35 5.89 34.90
C ASP A 284 20.86 5.74 35.26
N LEU A 285 20.43 6.12 36.47
CA LEU A 285 19.00 6.18 36.81
C LEU A 285 18.27 7.24 35.99
N MET A 286 18.85 8.43 35.82
CA MET A 286 18.25 9.52 35.03
C MET A 286 18.17 9.13 33.56
N LEU A 287 19.22 8.55 32.99
CA LEU A 287 19.24 8.02 31.62
C LEU A 287 18.29 6.82 31.45
N SER A 288 18.15 5.96 32.45
CA SER A 288 17.22 4.83 32.42
C SER A 288 15.76 5.30 32.54
N LEU A 289 15.47 6.32 33.36
CA LEU A 289 14.18 7.00 33.41
C LEU A 289 13.85 7.71 32.09
N GLU A 290 14.81 8.44 31.50
CA GLU A 290 14.65 9.09 30.20
C GLU A 290 14.47 8.08 29.06
N ASN A 291 15.23 6.97 29.05
CA ASN A 291 15.08 5.90 28.07
C ASN A 291 13.75 5.16 28.24
N SER A 292 13.30 4.95 29.48
CA SER A 292 12.01 4.30 29.78
C SER A 292 10.82 5.19 29.39
N LEU A 293 10.91 6.51 29.64
CA LEU A 293 9.94 7.51 29.19
C LEU A 293 9.98 7.69 27.67
N GLY A 294 11.17 7.69 27.06
CA GLY A 294 11.35 7.75 25.61
C GLY A 294 10.80 6.51 24.90
N LEU A 295 10.99 5.33 25.47
CA LEU A 295 10.42 4.07 25.00
C LEU A 295 8.89 4.08 25.15
N PHE A 296 8.36 4.56 26.28
CA PHE A 296 6.93 4.72 26.50
C PHE A 296 6.28 5.73 25.53
N LEU A 297 6.91 6.89 25.31
CA LEU A 297 6.48 7.88 24.33
C LEU A 297 6.61 7.35 22.90
N SER A 298 7.54 6.44 22.62
CA SER A 298 7.67 5.75 21.33
C SER A 298 6.59 4.69 21.12
N ILE A 299 6.24 3.94 22.17
CA ILE A 299 5.09 3.01 22.19
C ILE A 299 3.80 3.78 21.96
N TRP A 300 3.61 4.93 22.61
CA TRP A 300 2.44 5.79 22.38
C TRP A 300 2.47 6.50 21.03
N ALA A 301 3.63 6.87 20.50
CA ALA A 301 3.76 7.37 19.13
C ALA A 301 3.35 6.29 18.13
N ARG A 302 3.65 5.01 18.41
CA ARG A 302 3.20 3.88 17.60
C ARG A 302 1.69 3.66 17.74
N LEU A 303 1.16 3.63 18.95
CA LEU A 303 -0.29 3.55 19.21
C LEU A 303 -1.06 4.71 18.57
N LYS A 304 -0.47 5.92 18.51
CA LYS A 304 -1.04 7.07 17.80
C LYS A 304 -0.96 6.94 16.28
N ILE A 305 0.10 6.35 15.74
CA ILE A 305 0.17 6.03 14.30
C ILE A 305 -0.91 5.00 13.98
N ASP A 306 -0.99 3.91 14.73
CA ASP A 306 -1.98 2.86 14.51
C ASP A 306 -3.41 3.39 14.73
N CYS A 307 -3.67 4.21 15.76
CA CYS A 307 -4.96 4.88 15.96
C CYS A 307 -5.23 5.99 14.92
N ASN A 308 -4.22 6.67 14.39
CA ASN A 308 -4.38 7.64 13.29
C ASN A 308 -4.63 6.94 11.96
N ASP A 309 -4.03 5.78 11.71
CA ASP A 309 -4.27 4.96 10.53
C ASP A 309 -5.69 4.37 10.62
N ILE A 310 -6.11 3.92 11.81
CA ILE A 310 -7.49 3.56 12.11
C ILE A 310 -8.42 4.78 11.92
N LEU A 311 -8.06 5.97 12.41
CA LEU A 311 -8.89 7.18 12.28
C LEU A 311 -8.89 7.77 10.86
N GLN A 312 -7.82 7.60 10.09
CA GLN A 312 -7.71 7.99 8.70
C GLN A 312 -8.49 6.99 7.85
N TRP A 313 -8.47 5.70 8.18
CA TRP A 313 -9.36 4.68 7.62
C TRP A 313 -10.84 4.95 7.97
N ILE A 314 -11.13 5.43 9.19
CA ILE A 314 -12.47 5.87 9.65
C ILE A 314 -12.92 7.18 8.98
N SER A 315 -12.01 8.15 8.75
CA SER A 315 -12.35 9.50 8.25
C SER A 315 -12.28 9.60 6.72
N THR A 316 -11.51 8.72 6.10
CA THR A 316 -11.31 8.61 4.66
C THR A 316 -11.22 7.11 4.36
N PRO A 317 -12.33 6.41 4.05
CA PRO A 317 -12.22 5.02 3.62
C PRO A 317 -11.14 4.96 2.54
N ALA A 318 -10.18 4.04 2.72
CA ALA A 318 -9.02 3.90 1.85
C ALA A 318 -9.46 4.06 0.39
N PRO A 319 -8.67 4.72 -0.47
CA PRO A 319 -9.10 4.95 -1.83
C PRO A 319 -9.58 3.63 -2.43
N THR A 320 -10.82 3.60 -2.92
CA THR A 320 -11.42 2.36 -3.43
C THR A 320 -10.42 1.75 -4.40
N THR A 321 -10.23 0.43 -4.40
CA THR A 321 -9.29 -0.28 -5.30
C THR A 321 -9.34 0.25 -6.74
N VAL A 322 -10.55 0.65 -7.16
CA VAL A 322 -10.83 1.34 -8.42
C VAL A 322 -10.04 2.65 -8.58
N LEU A 323 -10.09 3.59 -7.64
CA LEU A 323 -9.38 4.88 -7.70
C LEU A 323 -7.85 4.75 -7.56
N ILE A 324 -7.36 3.81 -6.74
CA ILE A 324 -5.91 3.61 -6.55
C ILE A 324 -5.26 2.98 -7.79
N GLY A 325 -5.89 1.93 -8.33
CA GLY A 325 -5.33 1.14 -9.44
C GLY A 325 -4.19 0.19 -9.03
N LEU A 326 -3.06 0.72 -8.52
CA LEU A 326 -1.85 -0.03 -8.14
C LEU A 326 -1.61 -0.03 -6.63
N ALA A 327 -1.35 -1.18 -6.01
CA ALA A 327 -1.13 -1.23 -4.57
C ALA A 327 0.12 -0.43 -4.16
N PRO A 328 0.19 0.15 -2.95
CA PRO A 328 1.32 0.99 -2.51
C PRO A 328 2.69 0.31 -2.55
N ASN A 329 2.74 -1.03 -2.46
CA ASN A 329 3.98 -1.81 -2.57
C ASN A 329 4.38 -2.12 -4.03
N GLY A 330 3.60 -1.66 -5.01
CA GLY A 330 3.79 -1.94 -6.43
C GLY A 330 3.12 -3.22 -6.93
N GLY A 331 2.41 -3.95 -6.07
CA GLY A 331 1.67 -5.15 -6.44
C GLY A 331 0.27 -4.86 -7.02
N LEU A 332 -0.42 -5.91 -7.45
CA LEU A 332 -1.76 -5.82 -8.05
C LEU A 332 -2.87 -6.29 -7.10
N TYR A 333 -3.94 -5.50 -6.99
CA TYR A 333 -5.12 -5.91 -6.22
C TYR A 333 -5.81 -7.13 -6.83
N ILE A 334 -6.19 -8.08 -5.99
CA ILE A 334 -7.03 -9.25 -6.30
C ILE A 334 -8.16 -9.31 -5.27
N PRO A 335 -9.29 -9.97 -5.57
CA PRO A 335 -10.31 -10.21 -4.55
C PRO A 335 -9.75 -11.14 -3.47
N GLU A 336 -10.13 -10.89 -2.22
CA GLU A 336 -9.74 -11.76 -1.09
C GLU A 336 -10.20 -13.19 -1.34
N HIS A 337 -11.44 -13.37 -1.82
CA HIS A 337 -11.97 -14.66 -2.27
C HIS A 337 -12.63 -14.51 -3.64
N ILE A 338 -12.45 -15.51 -4.51
CA ILE A 338 -13.25 -15.61 -5.74
C ILE A 338 -14.64 -16.12 -5.34
N PRO A 339 -15.72 -15.36 -5.57
CA PRO A 339 -17.07 -15.77 -5.20
C PRO A 339 -17.50 -16.99 -6.01
N LYS A 340 -18.31 -17.86 -5.41
CA LYS A 340 -18.97 -18.94 -6.14
C LYS A 340 -20.24 -18.44 -6.80
N LEU A 341 -20.62 -19.04 -7.93
CA LEU A 341 -21.90 -18.76 -8.57
C LEU A 341 -23.09 -19.19 -7.67
N PRO A 342 -24.17 -18.40 -7.61
CA PRO A 342 -25.41 -18.79 -6.93
C PRO A 342 -25.98 -20.08 -7.51
N GLU A 343 -26.58 -20.97 -6.71
CA GLU A 343 -27.05 -22.29 -7.20
C GLU A 343 -28.00 -22.23 -8.41
N ASN A 344 -28.81 -21.18 -8.51
CA ASN A 344 -29.79 -20.96 -9.57
C ASN A 344 -29.28 -20.09 -10.74
N TRP A 345 -27.98 -19.74 -10.79
CA TRP A 345 -27.43 -18.84 -11.82
C TRP A 345 -27.73 -19.32 -13.24
N LEU A 346 -27.64 -20.64 -13.48
CA LEU A 346 -27.82 -21.22 -14.82
C LEU A 346 -29.24 -21.05 -15.35
N THR A 347 -30.24 -21.12 -14.46
CA THR A 347 -31.65 -20.98 -14.82
C THR A 347 -32.11 -19.53 -14.84
N GLU A 348 -31.56 -18.69 -13.95
CA GLU A 348 -31.93 -17.29 -13.81
C GLU A 348 -31.27 -16.42 -14.89
N TRP A 349 -29.97 -16.61 -15.15
CA TRP A 349 -29.20 -15.70 -16.00
C TRP A 349 -29.28 -16.02 -17.50
N LYS A 350 -29.91 -17.12 -17.89
CA LYS A 350 -29.95 -17.60 -19.29
C LYS A 350 -30.52 -16.59 -20.28
N ASP A 351 -31.45 -15.74 -19.82
CA ASP A 351 -32.16 -14.74 -20.64
C ASP A 351 -31.75 -13.31 -20.26
N TYR A 352 -30.67 -13.15 -19.48
CA TYR A 352 -30.20 -11.83 -19.05
C TYR A 352 -29.61 -11.04 -20.21
N SER A 353 -29.98 -9.77 -20.27
CA SER A 353 -29.27 -8.80 -21.10
C SER A 353 -27.84 -8.61 -20.61
N PHE A 354 -26.97 -8.03 -21.42
CA PHE A 354 -25.61 -7.68 -20.99
C PHE A 354 -25.60 -6.80 -19.73
N VAL A 355 -26.58 -5.91 -19.60
CA VAL A 355 -26.75 -5.04 -18.43
C VAL A 355 -27.13 -5.85 -17.19
N ASP A 356 -28.13 -6.72 -17.29
CA ASP A 356 -28.58 -7.52 -16.14
C ASP A 356 -27.51 -8.52 -15.71
N LEU A 357 -26.80 -9.12 -16.66
CA LEU A 357 -25.68 -10.01 -16.40
C LEU A 357 -24.49 -9.28 -15.77
N SER A 358 -24.20 -8.06 -16.23
CA SER A 358 -23.21 -7.19 -15.59
C SER A 358 -23.58 -6.93 -14.14
N VAL A 359 -24.82 -6.52 -13.85
CA VAL A 359 -25.28 -6.28 -12.48
C VAL A 359 -25.14 -7.55 -11.63
N ALA A 360 -25.54 -8.71 -12.15
CA ALA A 360 -25.46 -9.98 -11.43
C ALA A 360 -24.01 -10.38 -11.10
N VAL A 361 -23.11 -10.37 -12.09
CA VAL A 361 -21.70 -10.75 -11.92
C VAL A 361 -20.95 -9.76 -11.04
N LEU A 362 -21.10 -8.45 -11.30
CA LEU A 362 -20.41 -7.40 -10.56
C LEU A 362 -20.84 -7.37 -9.08
N SER A 363 -22.11 -7.62 -8.78
CA SER A 363 -22.63 -7.65 -7.39
C SER A 363 -22.04 -8.79 -6.54
N LEU A 364 -21.43 -9.81 -7.15
CA LEU A 364 -20.73 -10.86 -6.39
C LEU A 364 -19.38 -10.38 -5.83
N TYR A 365 -18.83 -9.29 -6.38
CA TYR A 365 -17.55 -8.71 -5.98
C TYR A 365 -17.69 -7.35 -5.28
N ILE A 366 -18.84 -6.69 -5.44
CA ILE A 366 -19.09 -5.34 -4.94
C ILE A 366 -20.17 -5.43 -3.88
N SER A 367 -19.83 -4.98 -2.66
CA SER A 367 -20.79 -4.98 -1.56
C SER A 367 -21.89 -3.92 -1.80
N PRO A 368 -23.16 -4.19 -1.44
CA PRO A 368 -24.24 -3.22 -1.55
C PRO A 368 -24.02 -1.92 -0.76
N GLU A 369 -23.20 -1.97 0.29
CA GLU A 369 -22.78 -0.81 1.08
C GLU A 369 -21.81 0.10 0.29
N GLU A 370 -21.02 -0.46 -0.63
CA GLU A 370 -20.16 0.29 -1.53
C GLU A 370 -20.90 0.82 -2.75
N ILE A 371 -21.70 0.00 -3.44
CA ILE A 371 -22.56 0.41 -4.55
C ILE A 371 -23.86 -0.38 -4.45
N SER A 372 -24.99 0.31 -4.25
CA SER A 372 -26.28 -0.36 -4.25
C SER A 372 -26.59 -0.99 -5.61
N LYS A 373 -27.47 -2.00 -5.64
CA LYS A 373 -27.83 -2.70 -6.88
C LYS A 373 -28.42 -1.76 -7.92
N GLU A 374 -29.19 -0.77 -7.48
CA GLU A 374 -29.82 0.25 -8.31
C GLU A 374 -28.79 1.21 -8.90
N GLU A 375 -27.84 1.68 -8.08
CA GLU A 375 -26.72 2.52 -8.54
C GLU A 375 -25.85 1.76 -9.55
N LEU A 376 -25.52 0.50 -9.25
CA LEU A 376 -24.74 -0.34 -10.14
C LEU A 376 -25.44 -0.56 -11.48
N ARG A 377 -26.76 -0.83 -11.47
CA ARG A 377 -27.55 -0.95 -12.71
C ARG A 377 -27.51 0.34 -13.52
N SER A 378 -27.68 1.50 -12.87
CA SER A 378 -27.60 2.80 -13.53
C SER A 378 -26.23 3.04 -14.18
N LEU A 379 -25.14 2.73 -13.46
CA LEU A 379 -23.76 2.86 -13.96
C LEU A 379 -23.51 1.94 -15.17
N VAL A 380 -23.92 0.68 -15.07
CA VAL A 380 -23.79 -0.32 -16.15
C VAL A 380 -24.58 0.12 -17.38
N GLN A 381 -25.84 0.52 -17.21
CA GLN A 381 -26.69 0.95 -18.31
C GLN A 381 -26.12 2.20 -19.01
N LYS A 382 -25.65 3.20 -18.24
CA LYS A 382 -24.95 4.37 -18.78
C LYS A 382 -23.70 3.96 -19.56
N SER A 383 -22.91 3.04 -19.03
CA SER A 383 -21.64 2.59 -19.63
C SER A 383 -21.82 1.89 -20.97
N TYR A 384 -22.80 1.00 -21.07
CA TYR A 384 -22.98 0.17 -22.27
C TYR A 384 -23.98 0.74 -23.27
N SER A 385 -24.64 1.86 -22.96
CA SER A 385 -25.49 2.59 -23.92
C SER A 385 -24.75 3.15 -25.15
N THR A 386 -23.42 3.24 -25.08
CA THR A 386 -22.56 3.73 -26.17
C THR A 386 -22.15 2.62 -27.15
N PHE A 387 -22.54 1.37 -26.88
CA PHE A 387 -22.32 0.25 -27.78
C PHE A 387 -23.41 0.20 -28.85
N ARG A 388 -22.99 -0.08 -30.08
CA ARG A 388 -23.86 0.02 -31.26
C ARG A 388 -24.63 -1.26 -31.54
N HIS A 389 -24.21 -2.37 -30.95
CA HIS A 389 -24.92 -3.63 -31.01
C HIS A 389 -25.80 -3.82 -29.77
N PRO A 390 -27.07 -4.26 -29.91
CA PRO A 390 -27.99 -4.44 -28.76
C PRO A 390 -27.45 -5.42 -27.71
N ASP A 391 -26.76 -6.47 -28.13
CA ASP A 391 -26.16 -7.45 -27.22
C ASP A 391 -24.85 -6.97 -26.56
N VAL A 392 -24.35 -5.78 -26.93
CA VAL A 392 -23.03 -5.23 -26.54
C VAL A 392 -21.85 -6.04 -27.10
N THR A 393 -21.84 -7.35 -26.88
CA THR A 393 -20.80 -8.30 -27.32
C THR A 393 -21.44 -9.52 -28.02
N PRO A 394 -21.88 -9.38 -29.30
CA PRO A 394 -22.52 -10.47 -30.02
C PRO A 394 -21.57 -11.64 -30.31
N LEU A 395 -22.15 -12.85 -30.36
CA LEU A 395 -21.46 -14.08 -30.73
C LEU A 395 -21.81 -14.45 -32.17
N HIS A 396 -20.81 -14.41 -33.05
CA HIS A 396 -20.92 -14.73 -34.45
C HIS A 396 -20.48 -16.17 -34.72
N LYS A 397 -21.34 -17.00 -35.32
CA LYS A 397 -21.01 -18.38 -35.69
C LYS A 397 -20.26 -18.40 -37.03
N LEU A 398 -19.02 -18.93 -37.03
CA LEU A 398 -18.29 -19.19 -38.27
C LEU A 398 -18.62 -20.58 -38.81
N ASP A 399 -18.56 -21.60 -37.96
CA ASP A 399 -18.95 -22.96 -38.30
C ASP A 399 -19.49 -23.70 -37.06
N ASP A 400 -19.71 -25.01 -37.17
CA ASP A 400 -20.25 -25.79 -36.06
C ASP A 400 -19.30 -25.95 -34.87
N LYS A 401 -17.99 -25.71 -35.05
CA LYS A 401 -16.93 -25.84 -34.04
C LYS A 401 -16.30 -24.50 -33.61
N THR A 402 -16.41 -23.45 -34.43
CA THR A 402 -15.73 -22.16 -34.20
C THR A 402 -16.70 -20.98 -34.25
N PHE A 403 -16.64 -20.15 -33.21
CA PHE A 403 -17.41 -18.95 -33.03
C PHE A 403 -16.48 -17.76 -32.76
N VAL A 404 -16.92 -16.56 -33.08
CA VAL A 404 -16.22 -15.32 -32.81
C VAL A 404 -17.06 -14.44 -31.90
N LEU A 405 -16.50 -14.05 -30.75
CA LEU A 405 -17.10 -13.09 -29.85
C LEU A 405 -16.62 -11.68 -30.24
N GLU A 406 -17.49 -10.89 -30.84
CA GLU A 406 -17.15 -9.54 -31.31
C GLU A 406 -17.20 -8.54 -30.16
N LEU A 407 -16.04 -7.99 -29.78
CA LEU A 407 -15.92 -7.06 -28.65
C LEU A 407 -15.72 -5.60 -29.11
N PHE A 408 -15.85 -5.32 -30.40
CA PHE A 408 -15.51 -4.04 -31.02
C PHE A 408 -16.73 -3.14 -31.30
N HIS A 409 -17.90 -3.43 -30.74
CA HIS A 409 -19.11 -2.63 -30.98
C HIS A 409 -19.20 -1.35 -30.14
N GLY A 410 -18.23 -1.13 -29.24
CA GLY A 410 -18.08 0.08 -28.45
C GLY A 410 -17.65 1.31 -29.26
N PRO A 411 -17.58 2.49 -28.63
CA PRO A 411 -17.34 3.77 -29.31
C PRO A 411 -16.00 3.88 -30.04
N THR A 412 -14.99 3.09 -29.65
CA THR A 412 -13.65 3.17 -30.24
C THR A 412 -13.31 1.96 -31.10
N PHE A 413 -14.24 1.05 -31.30
CA PHE A 413 -14.07 -0.13 -32.14
C PHE A 413 -13.06 -1.16 -31.61
N ALA A 414 -12.91 -1.24 -30.28
CA ALA A 414 -12.01 -2.20 -29.63
C ALA A 414 -12.57 -2.69 -28.28
N PHE A 415 -12.18 -3.91 -27.89
CA PHE A 415 -12.66 -4.57 -26.67
C PHE A 415 -12.40 -3.79 -25.37
N LYS A 416 -11.41 -2.90 -25.38
CA LYS A 416 -11.07 -2.06 -24.23
C LYS A 416 -12.23 -1.15 -23.82
N ASP A 417 -13.14 -0.86 -24.75
CA ASP A 417 -14.36 -0.10 -24.48
C ASP A 417 -15.20 -0.75 -23.37
N VAL A 418 -15.30 -2.08 -23.32
CA VAL A 418 -16.14 -2.78 -22.32
C VAL A 418 -15.69 -2.40 -20.91
N ALA A 419 -14.38 -2.44 -20.67
CA ALA A 419 -13.81 -2.08 -19.39
C ALA A 419 -13.79 -0.57 -19.13
N LEU A 420 -13.39 0.23 -20.12
CA LEU A 420 -13.07 1.64 -19.91
C LEU A 420 -14.30 2.55 -19.85
N GLN A 421 -15.40 2.18 -20.51
CA GLN A 421 -16.68 2.88 -20.35
C GLN A 421 -17.20 2.75 -18.91
N LEU A 422 -17.14 1.54 -18.33
CA LEU A 422 -17.53 1.32 -16.94
C LEU A 422 -16.56 1.98 -15.95
N LEU A 423 -15.26 1.83 -16.17
CA LEU A 423 -14.24 2.42 -15.30
C LEU A 423 -14.39 3.95 -15.17
N GLY A 424 -14.64 4.65 -16.28
CA GLY A 424 -14.83 6.10 -16.24
C GLY A 424 -16.08 6.53 -15.49
N ASN A 425 -17.18 5.79 -15.61
CA ASN A 425 -18.38 6.02 -14.80
C ASN A 425 -18.14 5.72 -13.31
N LEU A 426 -17.35 4.69 -12.97
CA LEU A 426 -16.99 4.39 -11.59
C LEU A 426 -16.10 5.48 -10.98
N PHE A 427 -15.13 6.01 -11.73
CA PHE A 427 -14.31 7.15 -11.26
C PHE A 427 -15.17 8.36 -10.91
N GLU A 428 -16.02 8.78 -11.84
CA GLU A 428 -16.96 9.88 -11.63
C GLU A 428 -17.86 9.63 -10.42
N PHE A 429 -18.45 8.44 -10.32
CA PHE A 429 -19.33 8.06 -9.21
C PHE A 429 -18.64 8.17 -7.85
N PHE A 430 -17.45 7.58 -7.69
CA PHE A 430 -16.74 7.60 -6.42
C PHE A 430 -16.24 9.01 -6.07
N LEU A 431 -15.76 9.79 -7.04
CA LEU A 431 -15.33 11.17 -6.81
C LEU A 431 -16.51 12.06 -6.42
N LEU A 432 -17.64 11.98 -7.12
CA LEU A 432 -18.85 12.74 -6.78
C LEU A 432 -19.35 12.40 -5.37
N ARG A 433 -19.39 11.12 -5.03
CA ARG A 433 -19.83 10.68 -3.69
C ARG A 433 -18.89 11.15 -2.58
N ARG A 434 -17.58 11.19 -2.82
CA ARG A 434 -16.60 11.72 -1.87
C ARG A 434 -16.72 13.22 -1.72
N ASN A 435 -16.82 13.94 -2.84
CA ASN A 435 -16.96 15.39 -2.84
C ASN A 435 -18.26 15.86 -2.21
N ALA A 436 -19.35 15.08 -2.33
CA ALA A 436 -20.61 15.38 -1.66
C ALA A 436 -20.53 15.32 -0.11
N LYS A 437 -19.51 14.67 0.45
CA LYS A 437 -19.26 14.60 1.91
C LYS A 437 -18.35 15.70 2.42
N LYS A 438 -17.69 16.44 1.53
CA LYS A 438 -16.77 17.53 1.88
C LYS A 438 -17.54 18.80 2.24
N GLY A 439 -17.00 19.58 3.18
CA GLY A 439 -17.55 20.90 3.50
C GLY A 439 -17.41 21.90 2.34
N LEU A 440 -18.21 22.97 2.35
CA LEU A 440 -18.21 24.00 1.30
C LEU A 440 -16.86 24.71 1.11
N GLU A 441 -15.99 24.69 2.13
CA GLU A 441 -14.66 25.32 2.11
C GLU A 441 -13.53 24.35 1.76
N GLU A 442 -13.83 23.05 1.58
CA GLU A 442 -12.83 22.04 1.26
C GLU A 442 -12.63 21.89 -0.25
N THR A 443 -11.38 21.78 -0.70
CA THR A 443 -11.06 21.52 -2.10
C THR A 443 -11.65 20.18 -2.55
N PRO A 444 -12.43 20.12 -3.64
CA PRO A 444 -12.92 18.87 -4.20
C PRO A 444 -11.77 17.90 -4.53
N GLU A 445 -11.96 16.61 -4.29
CA GLU A 445 -11.07 15.58 -4.84
C GLU A 445 -11.22 15.56 -6.36
N THR A 446 -10.08 15.54 -7.04
CA THR A 446 -9.99 15.39 -8.49
C THR A 446 -9.03 14.25 -8.83
N LEU A 447 -9.16 13.71 -10.04
CA LEU A 447 -8.27 12.70 -10.59
C LEU A 447 -7.65 13.19 -11.89
N THR A 448 -6.32 13.27 -11.92
CA THR A 448 -5.58 13.63 -13.14
C THR A 448 -5.04 12.37 -13.77
N VAL A 449 -5.78 11.85 -14.74
CA VAL A 449 -5.40 10.66 -15.49
C VAL A 449 -4.28 10.99 -16.46
N VAL A 450 -3.17 10.27 -16.39
CA VAL A 450 -2.05 10.41 -17.35
C VAL A 450 -1.71 9.05 -17.94
N GLY A 451 -1.53 9.00 -19.26
CA GLY A 451 -1.17 7.77 -19.96
C GLY A 451 -0.40 8.02 -21.25
N ALA A 452 0.25 6.98 -21.76
CA ALA A 452 0.91 6.98 -23.07
C ALA A 452 0.22 5.95 -23.99
N THR A 453 0.19 6.21 -25.30
CA THR A 453 -0.43 5.29 -26.25
C THR A 453 0.29 5.24 -27.61
N SER A 454 0.20 4.07 -28.24
CA SER A 454 0.48 3.86 -29.67
C SER A 454 -0.79 3.97 -30.54
N GLY A 455 -1.95 4.29 -29.94
CA GLY A 455 -3.21 4.58 -30.65
C GLY A 455 -4.44 4.03 -29.94
N ASP A 456 -4.61 2.71 -29.98
CA ASP A 456 -5.86 2.05 -29.55
C ASP A 456 -6.24 2.31 -28.08
N THR A 457 -5.31 2.06 -27.15
CA THR A 457 -5.57 2.23 -25.71
C THR A 457 -5.94 3.66 -25.34
N GLY A 458 -5.32 4.66 -25.98
CA GLY A 458 -5.60 6.07 -25.70
C GLY A 458 -7.02 6.45 -26.10
N SER A 459 -7.48 5.99 -27.27
CA SER A 459 -8.86 6.23 -27.73
C SER A 459 -9.88 5.71 -26.72
N ALA A 460 -9.78 4.45 -26.29
CA ALA A 460 -10.74 3.86 -25.36
C ALA A 460 -10.71 4.54 -23.97
N ALA A 461 -9.54 4.98 -23.50
CA ALA A 461 -9.42 5.75 -22.25
C ALA A 461 -10.08 7.13 -22.36
N ILE A 462 -9.84 7.85 -23.47
CA ILE A 462 -10.45 9.16 -23.74
C ILE A 462 -11.96 9.03 -23.80
N TYR A 463 -12.51 8.08 -24.55
CA TYR A 463 -13.97 7.91 -24.62
C TYR A 463 -14.59 7.43 -23.30
N GLY A 464 -13.84 6.72 -22.46
CA GLY A 464 -14.29 6.35 -21.12
C GLY A 464 -14.37 7.54 -20.16
N LEU A 465 -13.46 8.51 -20.32
CA LEU A 465 -13.26 9.62 -19.38
C LEU A 465 -13.71 10.99 -19.90
N ARG A 466 -14.08 11.11 -21.18
CA ARG A 466 -14.61 12.35 -21.75
C ARG A 466 -15.85 12.81 -20.98
N GLY A 467 -15.87 14.09 -20.63
CA GLY A 467 -16.98 14.73 -19.93
C GLY A 467 -17.19 14.28 -18.48
N LYS A 468 -16.31 13.45 -17.90
CA LYS A 468 -16.44 13.00 -16.50
C LYS A 468 -16.11 14.11 -15.52
N GLU A 469 -17.01 14.33 -14.57
CA GLU A 469 -16.80 15.32 -13.51
C GLU A 469 -15.64 14.95 -12.59
N ASN A 470 -14.87 15.97 -12.17
CA ASN A 470 -13.70 15.81 -11.30
C ASN A 470 -12.57 14.93 -11.88
N VAL A 471 -12.61 14.60 -13.17
CA VAL A 471 -11.55 13.84 -13.85
C VAL A 471 -11.01 14.64 -15.02
N SER A 472 -9.69 14.74 -15.13
CA SER A 472 -9.00 15.24 -16.34
C SER A 472 -8.14 14.13 -16.92
N ILE A 473 -8.02 14.03 -18.24
CA ILE A 473 -7.22 13.00 -18.90
C ILE A 473 -6.20 13.63 -19.86
N PHE A 474 -4.95 13.22 -19.69
CA PHE A 474 -3.79 13.62 -20.48
C PHE A 474 -3.19 12.39 -21.15
N ILE A 475 -3.32 12.28 -22.47
CA ILE A 475 -2.78 11.16 -23.25
C ILE A 475 -1.61 11.64 -24.10
N LEU A 476 -0.43 11.12 -23.78
CA LEU A 476 0.78 11.31 -24.55
C LEU A 476 0.81 10.32 -25.72
N HIS A 477 1.15 10.82 -26.90
CA HIS A 477 1.34 10.00 -28.07
C HIS A 477 2.48 10.51 -28.95
N PRO A 478 3.22 9.62 -29.64
CA PRO A 478 4.28 10.03 -30.54
C PRO A 478 3.70 10.72 -31.77
N LYS A 479 4.12 11.97 -32.00
CA LYS A 479 3.65 12.82 -33.11
C LYS A 479 3.95 12.16 -34.45
N GLY A 480 2.91 11.96 -35.27
CA GLY A 480 3.02 11.40 -36.62
C GLY A 480 3.38 9.91 -36.69
N ARG A 481 3.29 9.17 -35.57
CA ARG A 481 3.57 7.72 -35.52
C ARG A 481 2.36 6.86 -35.15
N ILE A 482 1.16 7.43 -35.19
CA ILE A 482 -0.11 6.73 -34.97
C ILE A 482 -0.91 6.77 -36.26
N SER A 483 -1.69 5.74 -36.54
CA SER A 483 -2.54 5.74 -37.73
C SER A 483 -3.51 6.94 -37.71
N PRO A 484 -3.82 7.55 -38.88
CA PRO A 484 -4.68 8.74 -38.94
C PRO A 484 -6.05 8.55 -38.27
N ILE A 485 -6.62 7.35 -38.37
CA ILE A 485 -7.93 7.03 -37.75
C ILE A 485 -7.81 6.98 -36.23
N GLN A 486 -6.80 6.29 -35.69
CA GLN A 486 -6.62 6.19 -34.24
C GLN A 486 -6.28 7.56 -33.63
N GLU A 487 -5.44 8.36 -34.29
CA GLU A 487 -5.16 9.73 -33.87
C GLU A 487 -6.43 10.59 -33.91
N ALA A 488 -7.22 10.50 -34.98
CA ALA A 488 -8.47 11.25 -35.08
C ALA A 488 -9.51 10.82 -34.03
N GLN A 489 -9.60 9.53 -33.70
CA GLN A 489 -10.46 9.07 -32.59
C GLN A 489 -10.10 9.76 -31.28
N MET A 490 -8.82 10.00 -31.00
CA MET A 490 -8.39 10.68 -29.78
C MET A 490 -8.57 12.20 -29.87
N THR A 491 -8.12 12.81 -30.96
CA THR A 491 -7.92 14.26 -31.07
C THR A 491 -9.19 15.02 -31.45
N THR A 492 -10.21 14.35 -31.99
CA THR A 492 -11.52 14.96 -32.32
C THR A 492 -12.49 14.98 -31.14
N VAL A 493 -12.08 14.45 -29.98
CA VAL A 493 -12.81 14.58 -28.72
C VAL A 493 -12.42 15.90 -28.06
N THR A 494 -13.26 16.92 -28.24
CA THR A 494 -13.00 18.31 -27.81
C THR A 494 -13.58 18.65 -26.44
N ASP A 495 -14.02 17.65 -25.67
CA ASP A 495 -14.45 17.79 -24.27
C ASP A 495 -13.37 18.52 -23.44
N SER A 496 -13.78 19.41 -22.55
CA SER A 496 -12.85 20.31 -21.85
C SER A 496 -11.86 19.60 -20.92
N ASN A 497 -12.17 18.38 -20.50
CA ASN A 497 -11.33 17.57 -19.60
C ASN A 497 -10.39 16.62 -20.34
N VAL A 498 -10.37 16.65 -21.68
CA VAL A 498 -9.55 15.78 -22.53
C VAL A 498 -8.39 16.58 -23.13
N HIS A 499 -7.18 16.08 -22.93
CA HIS A 499 -5.95 16.71 -23.38
C HIS A 499 -5.06 15.69 -24.11
N ASN A 500 -4.98 15.80 -25.44
CA ASN A 500 -4.06 15.02 -26.26
C ASN A 500 -2.73 15.75 -26.35
N ILE A 501 -1.64 15.05 -26.05
CA ILE A 501 -0.28 15.58 -26.04
C ILE A 501 0.53 14.85 -27.12
N ALA A 502 0.77 15.51 -28.25
CA ALA A 502 1.60 14.98 -29.33
C ALA A 502 3.07 15.30 -29.04
N VAL A 503 3.82 14.30 -28.58
CA VAL A 503 5.25 14.44 -28.26
C VAL A 503 6.07 14.12 -29.50
N LYS A 504 6.98 15.00 -29.91
CA LYS A 504 7.94 14.72 -31.00
C LYS A 504 9.00 13.73 -30.52
N SER A 505 8.62 12.46 -30.43
CA SER A 505 9.41 11.38 -29.84
C SER A 505 8.95 10.00 -30.34
N THR A 506 9.44 8.94 -29.70
CA THR A 506 8.93 7.57 -29.84
C THR A 506 7.80 7.29 -28.83
N PHE A 507 7.14 6.14 -28.97
CA PHE A 507 6.18 5.65 -27.98
C PHE A 507 6.87 5.35 -26.64
N ASP A 508 8.08 4.78 -26.66
CA ASP A 508 8.86 4.49 -25.45
C ASP A 508 9.16 5.76 -24.67
N ASP A 509 9.55 6.84 -25.36
CA ASP A 509 9.79 8.13 -24.71
C ASP A 509 8.51 8.64 -24.01
N CYS A 510 7.34 8.51 -24.65
CA CYS A 510 6.06 8.88 -24.03
C CYS A 510 5.81 8.04 -22.77
N GLN A 511 6.06 6.73 -22.84
CA GLN A 511 5.88 5.82 -21.72
C GLN A 511 6.83 6.16 -20.56
N ASP A 512 8.08 6.49 -20.85
CA ASP A 512 9.08 6.84 -19.85
C ASP A 512 8.80 8.18 -19.17
N ILE A 513 8.29 9.17 -19.91
CA ILE A 513 7.76 10.41 -19.30
C ILE A 513 6.64 10.10 -18.32
N VAL A 514 5.67 9.26 -18.70
CA VAL A 514 4.57 8.88 -17.81
C VAL A 514 5.09 8.18 -16.55
N LYS A 515 6.03 7.23 -16.68
CA LYS A 515 6.65 6.57 -15.51
C LYS A 515 7.35 7.58 -14.60
N ALA A 516 8.08 8.53 -15.17
CA ALA A 516 8.79 9.55 -14.42
C ALA A 516 7.82 10.50 -13.69
N LEU A 517 6.67 10.84 -14.29
CA LEU A 517 5.60 11.59 -13.62
C LEU A 517 5.04 10.85 -12.41
N PHE A 518 4.79 9.54 -12.52
CA PHE A 518 4.32 8.73 -11.38
C PHE A 518 5.38 8.54 -10.28
N ALA A 519 6.67 8.54 -10.63
CA ALA A 519 7.76 8.46 -9.67
C ALA A 519 7.98 9.76 -8.89
N ASP A 520 7.50 10.90 -9.41
CA ASP A 520 7.54 12.19 -8.74
C ASP A 520 6.45 12.30 -7.67
N LYS A 521 6.84 12.05 -6.42
CA LYS A 521 5.91 12.04 -5.28
C LYS A 521 5.27 13.39 -5.02
N GLU A 522 5.98 14.49 -5.24
CA GLU A 522 5.47 15.84 -4.98
C GLU A 522 4.45 16.23 -6.04
N PHE A 523 4.78 15.98 -7.31
CA PHE A 523 3.87 16.21 -8.42
C PHE A 523 2.61 15.34 -8.32
N ASN A 524 2.78 14.06 -7.96
CA ASN A 524 1.65 13.14 -7.77
C ASN A 524 0.75 13.55 -6.60
N ALA A 525 1.33 13.95 -5.46
CA ALA A 525 0.56 14.44 -4.31
C ALA A 525 -0.22 15.73 -4.64
N LYS A 526 0.34 16.61 -5.48
CA LYS A 526 -0.30 17.87 -5.91
C LYS A 526 -1.44 17.64 -6.90
N HIS A 527 -1.24 16.79 -7.90
CA HIS A 527 -2.16 16.63 -9.03
C HIS A 527 -3.04 15.37 -8.98
N HIS A 528 -2.86 14.51 -7.97
CA HIS A 528 -3.59 13.25 -7.81
C HIS A 528 -3.53 12.41 -9.10
N LEU A 529 -2.31 12.04 -9.50
CA LEU A 529 -2.13 11.32 -10.76
C LEU A 529 -2.77 9.94 -10.68
N GLY A 530 -3.68 9.69 -11.62
CA GLY A 530 -4.33 8.41 -11.84
C GLY A 530 -3.84 7.75 -13.12
N ALA A 531 -3.87 6.42 -13.16
CA ALA A 531 -3.57 5.67 -14.37
C ALA A 531 -4.80 4.88 -14.82
N VAL A 532 -5.08 4.85 -16.13
CA VAL A 532 -6.14 3.98 -16.72
C VAL A 532 -5.57 2.61 -17.12
N ASN A 533 -4.51 2.18 -16.44
CA ASN A 533 -3.69 1.06 -16.87
C ASN A 533 -4.47 -0.27 -16.88
N SER A 534 -3.98 -1.24 -17.65
CA SER A 534 -4.54 -2.60 -17.77
C SER A 534 -4.62 -3.37 -16.46
N ILE A 535 -4.01 -2.85 -15.40
CA ILE A 535 -3.91 -3.47 -14.09
C ILE A 535 -5.07 -3.12 -13.15
N ASN A 536 -5.91 -2.14 -13.47
CA ASN A 536 -7.03 -1.77 -12.59
C ASN A 536 -8.01 -2.94 -12.46
N TRP A 537 -8.38 -3.32 -11.23
CA TRP A 537 -9.26 -4.46 -10.96
C TRP A 537 -10.61 -4.35 -11.66
N ALA A 538 -11.21 -3.15 -11.70
CA ALA A 538 -12.51 -2.93 -12.34
C ALA A 538 -12.49 -3.26 -13.83
N ARG A 539 -11.32 -3.17 -14.50
CA ARG A 539 -11.20 -3.56 -15.91
C ARG A 539 -11.36 -5.07 -16.08
N ILE A 540 -10.65 -5.87 -15.29
CA ILE A 540 -10.76 -7.34 -15.34
C ILE A 540 -12.18 -7.76 -14.99
N LEU A 541 -12.73 -7.16 -13.94
CA LEU A 541 -14.06 -7.49 -13.47
C LEU A 541 -15.16 -7.19 -14.51
N ALA A 542 -15.08 -6.05 -15.22
CA ALA A 542 -15.99 -5.74 -16.32
C ALA A 542 -15.89 -6.76 -17.48
N GLN A 543 -14.67 -7.21 -17.76
CA GLN A 543 -14.38 -8.17 -18.83
C GLN A 543 -14.95 -9.57 -18.55
N THR A 544 -15.10 -9.94 -17.28
CA THR A 544 -15.67 -11.24 -16.88
C THR A 544 -17.08 -11.46 -17.48
N VAL A 545 -17.86 -10.39 -17.66
CA VAL A 545 -19.27 -10.45 -18.07
C VAL A 545 -19.45 -11.09 -19.45
N TYR A 546 -18.64 -10.74 -20.45
CA TYR A 546 -18.86 -11.26 -21.81
C TYR A 546 -18.57 -12.76 -21.92
N TYR A 547 -17.76 -13.34 -21.02
CA TYR A 547 -17.58 -14.80 -20.94
C TYR A 547 -18.84 -15.51 -20.46
N PHE A 548 -19.59 -14.91 -19.54
CA PHE A 548 -20.90 -15.44 -19.13
C PHE A 548 -21.93 -15.25 -20.25
N LEU A 549 -21.94 -14.10 -20.92
CA LEU A 549 -22.90 -13.84 -22.00
C LEU A 549 -22.70 -14.83 -23.15
N SER A 550 -21.46 -14.97 -23.63
CA SER A 550 -21.16 -15.88 -24.74
C SER A 550 -21.40 -17.35 -24.38
N PHE A 551 -21.23 -17.72 -23.11
CA PHE A 551 -21.59 -19.05 -22.60
C PHE A 551 -23.09 -19.33 -22.76
N PHE A 552 -23.96 -18.35 -22.54
CA PHE A 552 -25.40 -18.54 -22.77
C PHE A 552 -25.75 -18.45 -24.26
N HIS A 553 -25.16 -17.51 -25.00
CA HIS A 553 -25.45 -17.31 -26.42
C HIS A 553 -25.05 -18.50 -27.30
N ILE A 554 -23.95 -19.19 -27.00
CA ILE A 554 -23.56 -20.35 -27.81
C ILE A 554 -24.60 -21.46 -27.73
N ARG A 555 -25.28 -21.64 -26.58
CA ARG A 555 -26.27 -22.70 -26.36
C ARG A 555 -27.45 -22.62 -27.32
N SER A 556 -27.86 -21.42 -27.72
CA SER A 556 -28.94 -21.22 -28.70
C SER A 556 -28.49 -21.37 -30.15
N GLN A 557 -27.17 -21.42 -30.40
CA GLN A 557 -26.57 -21.56 -31.74
C GLN A 557 -26.02 -22.97 -32.03
N LEU A 558 -26.13 -23.89 -31.06
CA LEU A 558 -25.71 -25.27 -31.21
C LEU A 558 -26.61 -26.01 -32.23
N PRO A 559 -26.07 -27.03 -32.93
CA PRO A 559 -26.86 -27.85 -33.84
C PRO A 559 -28.05 -28.53 -33.13
N ALA A 560 -29.19 -28.65 -33.82
CA ALA A 560 -30.38 -29.30 -33.29
C ALA A 560 -30.07 -30.72 -32.78
N GLY A 561 -30.55 -31.05 -31.57
CA GLY A 561 -30.28 -32.33 -30.91
C GLY A 561 -28.96 -32.40 -30.13
N THR A 562 -28.13 -31.35 -30.16
CA THR A 562 -26.94 -31.25 -29.30
C THR A 562 -27.36 -30.78 -27.91
N SER A 563 -27.08 -31.58 -26.87
CA SER A 563 -27.27 -31.12 -25.50
C SER A 563 -26.22 -30.06 -25.17
N PRO A 564 -26.61 -28.87 -24.67
CA PRO A 564 -25.66 -27.87 -24.18
C PRO A 564 -24.72 -28.38 -23.09
N ASP A 565 -25.13 -29.41 -22.34
CA ASP A 565 -24.35 -29.98 -21.25
C ASP A 565 -23.29 -30.99 -21.73
N ASP A 566 -23.40 -31.44 -22.99
CA ASP A 566 -22.43 -32.35 -23.61
C ASP A 566 -21.28 -31.59 -24.31
N ILE A 567 -21.40 -30.26 -24.42
CA ILE A 567 -20.44 -29.40 -25.10
C ILE A 567 -19.45 -28.79 -24.11
N GLU A 568 -18.17 -28.90 -24.44
CA GLU A 568 -17.11 -28.17 -23.73
C GLU A 568 -16.79 -26.87 -24.47
N ILE A 569 -16.88 -25.74 -23.79
CA ILE A 569 -16.54 -24.43 -24.36
C ILE A 569 -15.07 -24.11 -24.07
N GLN A 570 -14.31 -23.79 -25.12
CA GLN A 570 -12.90 -23.41 -25.06
C GLN A 570 -12.73 -21.96 -25.56
N TYR A 571 -12.32 -21.05 -24.68
CA TYR A 571 -12.06 -19.66 -25.07
C TYR A 571 -10.64 -19.51 -25.63
N VAL A 572 -10.52 -18.88 -26.80
CA VAL A 572 -9.25 -18.55 -27.45
C VAL A 572 -9.07 -17.04 -27.49
N VAL A 573 -8.07 -16.54 -26.76
CA VAL A 573 -7.92 -15.12 -26.47
C VAL A 573 -6.60 -14.59 -27.05
N PRO A 574 -6.64 -13.69 -28.04
CA PRO A 574 -5.48 -12.90 -28.45
C PRO A 574 -4.95 -12.08 -27.26
N THR A 575 -3.77 -12.44 -26.76
CA THR A 575 -3.32 -12.02 -25.43
C THR A 575 -2.00 -11.25 -25.49
N GLY A 576 -2.03 -10.01 -24.99
CA GLY A 576 -0.84 -9.23 -24.61
C GLY A 576 -0.66 -9.20 -23.09
N ASN A 577 -1.26 -8.20 -22.44
CA ASN A 577 -1.14 -7.94 -20.98
C ASN A 577 -1.96 -8.86 -20.05
N PHE A 578 -2.44 -10.01 -20.53
CA PHE A 578 -3.14 -11.07 -19.77
C PHE A 578 -4.49 -10.71 -19.10
N GLY A 579 -4.92 -9.44 -19.09
CA GLY A 579 -6.14 -9.02 -18.36
C GLY A 579 -7.42 -9.68 -18.89
N ASP A 580 -7.54 -9.82 -20.20
CA ASP A 580 -8.72 -10.41 -20.86
C ASP A 580 -8.89 -11.89 -20.49
N ILE A 581 -7.90 -12.72 -20.81
CA ILE A 581 -7.94 -14.15 -20.50
C ILE A 581 -7.95 -14.43 -18.98
N LEU A 582 -7.41 -13.51 -18.17
CA LEU A 582 -7.53 -13.58 -16.72
C LEU A 582 -8.98 -13.38 -16.26
N ALA A 583 -9.78 -12.56 -16.94
CA ALA A 583 -11.20 -12.45 -16.65
C ALA A 583 -11.94 -13.77 -16.96
N ALA A 584 -11.55 -14.49 -18.02
CA ALA A 584 -12.01 -15.85 -18.29
C ALA A 584 -11.66 -16.82 -17.15
N TYR A 585 -10.44 -16.69 -16.61
CA TYR A 585 -9.99 -17.48 -15.46
C TYR A 585 -10.83 -17.20 -14.21
N TYR A 586 -11.15 -15.93 -13.93
CA TYR A 586 -12.07 -15.60 -12.84
C TYR A 586 -13.45 -16.21 -13.09
N ALA A 587 -14.03 -16.10 -14.28
CA ALA A 587 -15.31 -16.74 -14.62
C ALA A 587 -15.27 -18.26 -14.38
N LYS A 588 -14.20 -18.92 -14.83
CA LYS A 588 -13.98 -20.36 -14.61
C LYS A 588 -13.89 -20.70 -13.13
N LYS A 589 -13.11 -19.95 -12.34
CA LYS A 589 -12.95 -20.18 -10.89
C LYS A 589 -14.21 -19.84 -10.07
N MET A 590 -15.09 -18.98 -10.58
CA MET A 590 -16.43 -18.77 -10.00
C MET A 590 -17.34 -20.00 -10.18
N GLY A 591 -17.11 -20.79 -11.23
CA GLY A 591 -17.85 -22.02 -11.53
C GLY A 591 -18.40 -22.12 -12.96
N LEU A 592 -18.04 -21.20 -13.87
CA LEU A 592 -18.45 -21.29 -15.26
C LEU A 592 -17.85 -22.57 -15.90
N PRO A 593 -18.66 -23.49 -16.46
CA PRO A 593 -18.15 -24.78 -16.96
C PRO A 593 -17.50 -24.61 -18.34
N VAL A 594 -16.22 -24.28 -18.32
CA VAL A 594 -15.38 -24.08 -19.52
C VAL A 594 -14.14 -24.94 -19.43
N GLY A 595 -13.64 -25.37 -20.60
CA GLY A 595 -12.44 -26.17 -20.73
C GLY A 595 -11.15 -25.39 -20.42
N LYS A 596 -10.08 -25.73 -21.11
CA LYS A 596 -8.82 -24.97 -21.02
C LYS A 596 -8.96 -23.60 -21.68
N LEU A 597 -8.31 -22.59 -21.12
CA LEU A 597 -8.25 -21.24 -21.66
C LEU A 597 -7.02 -21.12 -22.58
N VAL A 598 -7.20 -20.66 -23.80
CA VAL A 598 -6.14 -20.66 -24.81
C VAL A 598 -5.57 -19.25 -24.99
N VAL A 599 -4.30 -19.10 -24.63
CA VAL A 599 -3.50 -17.89 -24.80
C VAL A 599 -2.92 -17.87 -26.21
N ALA A 600 -3.42 -17.01 -27.08
CA ALA A 600 -2.86 -16.79 -28.42
C ALA A 600 -1.93 -15.58 -28.41
N THR A 601 -0.63 -15.77 -28.62
CA THR A 601 0.36 -14.68 -28.70
C THR A 601 0.86 -14.48 -30.13
N ASN A 602 1.32 -13.27 -30.45
CA ASN A 602 2.07 -13.02 -31.68
C ASN A 602 3.56 -13.38 -31.47
N ALA A 603 4.47 -12.76 -32.24
CA ALA A 603 5.91 -13.00 -32.11
C ALA A 603 6.51 -12.63 -30.74
N ASN A 604 5.82 -11.83 -29.93
CA ASN A 604 6.15 -11.50 -28.54
C ASN A 604 5.55 -12.55 -27.60
N ASP A 605 6.23 -13.68 -27.49
CA ASP A 605 5.67 -14.94 -27.00
C ASP A 605 6.13 -15.34 -25.59
N ILE A 606 6.44 -14.36 -24.72
CA ILE A 606 6.85 -14.60 -23.33
C ILE A 606 5.87 -15.53 -22.59
N LEU A 607 4.57 -15.38 -22.84
CA LEU A 607 3.53 -16.25 -22.27
C LEU A 607 3.58 -17.66 -22.87
N ALA A 608 3.70 -17.80 -24.19
CA ALA A 608 3.79 -19.13 -24.80
C ALA A 608 5.04 -19.90 -24.33
N ARG A 609 6.19 -19.21 -24.18
CA ARG A 609 7.41 -19.78 -23.59
C ARG A 609 7.20 -20.21 -22.14
N PHE A 610 6.48 -19.43 -21.33
CA PHE A 610 6.14 -19.81 -19.95
C PHE A 610 5.36 -21.12 -19.91
N TRP A 611 4.27 -21.28 -20.68
CA TRP A 611 3.50 -22.54 -20.66
C TRP A 611 4.29 -23.72 -21.23
N LYS A 612 5.20 -23.47 -22.17
CA LYS A 612 6.03 -24.51 -22.78
C LYS A 612 7.15 -25.00 -21.86
N HIS A 613 7.81 -24.12 -21.11
CA HIS A 613 9.04 -24.46 -20.38
C HIS A 613 9.09 -24.03 -18.90
N GLY A 614 8.10 -23.29 -18.40
CA GLY A 614 8.13 -22.69 -17.06
C GLY A 614 8.99 -21.44 -16.93
N LYS A 615 9.59 -20.98 -18.04
CA LYS A 615 10.47 -19.81 -18.09
C LYS A 615 9.64 -18.57 -18.44
N TYR A 616 9.57 -17.62 -17.52
CA TYR A 616 9.02 -16.29 -17.77
C TYR A 616 10.18 -15.31 -17.96
N GLU A 617 10.55 -15.04 -19.22
CA GLU A 617 11.74 -14.28 -19.59
C GLU A 617 11.46 -13.24 -20.68
N LYS A 618 11.95 -12.01 -20.48
CA LYS A 618 11.78 -10.89 -21.40
C LYS A 618 12.37 -11.17 -22.78
N VAL A 619 13.58 -11.71 -22.79
CA VAL A 619 14.31 -12.12 -23.99
C VAL A 619 14.41 -13.63 -24.00
N ASP A 620 14.14 -14.25 -25.16
CA ASP A 620 14.27 -15.68 -25.35
C ASP A 620 15.74 -16.10 -25.28
N SER A 621 16.08 -16.90 -24.28
CA SER A 621 17.44 -17.39 -24.08
C SER A 621 17.87 -18.47 -25.07
N GLU A 622 16.93 -19.06 -25.82
CA GLU A 622 17.16 -20.16 -26.77
C GLU A 622 17.20 -19.69 -28.24
N SER A 623 16.86 -18.42 -28.50
CA SER A 623 16.93 -17.82 -29.82
C SER A 623 18.39 -17.63 -30.26
N LYS A 624 18.85 -18.42 -31.24
CA LYS A 624 20.10 -18.16 -31.98
C LYS A 624 19.87 -16.95 -32.89
N SER A 625 20.61 -15.88 -32.64
CA SER A 625 20.51 -14.57 -33.28
C SER A 625 20.93 -14.57 -34.76
N ASP A 626 20.20 -15.25 -35.64
CA ASP A 626 20.50 -15.30 -37.09
C ASP A 626 19.44 -14.60 -37.97
N VAL A 627 18.45 -13.93 -37.37
CA VAL A 627 17.47 -13.13 -38.13
C VAL A 627 17.49 -11.69 -37.63
N ILE A 628 17.93 -10.77 -38.49
CA ILE A 628 17.81 -9.33 -38.31
C ILE A 628 16.32 -8.98 -38.44
N VAL A 629 15.56 -9.16 -37.36
CA VAL A 629 14.27 -8.49 -37.17
C VAL A 629 14.57 -7.16 -36.50
N SER A 630 13.91 -6.07 -36.89
CA SER A 630 14.00 -4.79 -36.20
C SER A 630 13.48 -4.94 -34.77
N VAL A 631 14.39 -5.25 -33.85
CA VAL A 631 14.13 -5.22 -32.41
C VAL A 631 14.27 -3.76 -31.99
N ASP A 632 13.24 -3.21 -31.35
CA ASP A 632 13.36 -1.88 -30.76
C ASP A 632 14.38 -1.87 -29.60
N ALA A 633 14.75 -0.69 -29.11
CA ALA A 633 15.71 -0.58 -28.01
C ALA A 633 15.23 -1.23 -26.70
N SER A 634 13.94 -1.61 -26.61
CA SER A 634 13.30 -2.24 -25.45
C SER A 634 13.33 -3.77 -25.48
N GLY A 635 13.57 -4.39 -26.65
CA GLY A 635 13.54 -5.83 -26.84
C GLY A 635 12.20 -6.39 -27.35
N VAL A 636 11.23 -5.52 -27.68
CA VAL A 636 9.93 -5.90 -28.25
C VAL A 636 10.05 -6.00 -29.77
N LYS A 637 9.38 -6.99 -30.36
CA LYS A 637 9.29 -7.16 -31.81
C LYS A 637 8.03 -6.46 -32.30
N GLU A 638 8.17 -5.55 -33.26
CA GLU A 638 7.01 -4.98 -33.95
C GLU A 638 6.33 -6.07 -34.79
N THR A 639 5.01 -6.17 -34.67
CA THR A 639 4.19 -7.13 -35.42
C THR A 639 2.96 -6.47 -36.05
N LEU A 640 2.22 -7.21 -36.86
CA LEU A 640 0.92 -6.76 -37.40
C LEU A 640 -0.18 -6.63 -36.33
N SER A 641 0.07 -7.11 -35.11
CA SER A 641 -0.87 -7.09 -33.98
C SER A 641 -0.31 -6.26 -32.81
N PRO A 642 -0.07 -4.95 -33.01
CA PRO A 642 0.75 -4.13 -32.11
C PRO A 642 0.18 -3.96 -30.70
N ALA A 643 -1.12 -4.20 -30.48
CA ALA A 643 -1.70 -4.15 -29.14
C ALA A 643 -1.31 -5.36 -28.26
N MET A 644 -0.68 -6.38 -28.85
CA MET A 644 -0.16 -7.57 -28.19
C MET A 644 1.38 -7.56 -28.07
N ASP A 645 2.05 -6.56 -28.65
CA ASP A 645 3.50 -6.40 -28.60
C ASP A 645 3.95 -5.97 -27.20
N ILE A 646 4.28 -6.96 -26.36
CA ILE A 646 4.58 -6.78 -24.95
C ILE A 646 5.88 -7.49 -24.55
N LEU A 647 6.66 -6.84 -23.69
CA LEU A 647 7.87 -7.43 -23.10
C LEU A 647 7.57 -8.24 -21.83
N VAL A 648 6.63 -7.74 -21.03
CA VAL A 648 6.17 -8.32 -19.77
C VAL A 648 4.66 -8.17 -19.75
N SER A 649 3.97 -9.25 -19.40
CA SER A 649 2.51 -9.23 -19.32
C SER A 649 2.04 -8.78 -17.94
N SER A 650 1.47 -7.58 -17.85
CA SER A 650 1.22 -6.93 -16.55
C SER A 650 0.31 -7.74 -15.62
N ASN A 651 -0.79 -8.32 -16.13
CA ASN A 651 -1.74 -9.06 -15.29
C ASN A 651 -1.34 -10.51 -15.03
N PHE A 652 -0.25 -10.99 -15.65
CA PHE A 652 0.23 -12.34 -15.41
C PHE A 652 0.69 -12.54 -13.95
N GLU A 653 1.13 -11.46 -13.30
CA GLU A 653 1.43 -11.42 -11.85
C GLU A 653 0.26 -11.91 -10.99
N ARG A 654 -1.00 -11.61 -11.36
CA ARG A 654 -2.18 -12.10 -10.62
C ARG A 654 -2.34 -13.62 -10.73
N LEU A 655 -2.08 -14.20 -11.90
CA LEU A 655 -2.09 -15.65 -12.04
C LEU A 655 -0.95 -16.28 -11.24
N LEU A 656 0.26 -15.71 -11.30
CA LEU A 656 1.39 -16.18 -10.51
C LEU A 656 1.08 -16.17 -9.00
N TRP A 657 0.33 -15.18 -8.50
CA TRP A 657 -0.13 -15.18 -7.10
C TRP A 657 -0.97 -16.42 -6.77
N TYR A 658 -1.97 -16.75 -7.61
CA TYR A 658 -2.81 -17.93 -7.37
C TYR A 658 -2.01 -19.23 -7.47
N LEU A 659 -1.05 -19.31 -8.39
CA LEU A 659 -0.14 -20.45 -8.47
C LEU A 659 0.74 -20.56 -7.22
N ALA A 660 1.26 -19.44 -6.69
CA ALA A 660 2.01 -19.46 -5.44
C ALA A 660 1.14 -19.87 -4.25
N TYR A 661 -0.09 -19.37 -4.18
CA TYR A 661 -1.05 -19.67 -3.12
C TYR A 661 -1.49 -21.14 -3.10
N GLU A 662 -1.74 -21.76 -4.26
CA GLU A 662 -2.10 -23.18 -4.34
C GLU A 662 -0.98 -24.11 -3.85
N HIS A 663 0.28 -23.68 -3.93
CA HIS A 663 1.46 -24.43 -3.50
C HIS A 663 2.01 -23.98 -2.13
N ALA A 664 1.35 -23.04 -1.46
CA ALA A 664 1.76 -22.56 -0.15
C ALA A 664 1.54 -23.64 0.93
N SER A 665 2.52 -23.81 1.81
CA SER A 665 2.53 -24.82 2.88
C SER A 665 1.89 -24.34 4.18
N GLY A 666 1.48 -23.07 4.28
CA GLY A 666 0.82 -22.49 5.45
C GLY A 666 -0.38 -23.29 5.96
N ASN A 667 -0.49 -23.44 7.29
CA ASN A 667 -1.57 -24.19 7.95
C ASN A 667 -2.89 -23.40 8.05
N THR A 668 -2.87 -22.09 7.82
CA THR A 668 -4.03 -21.20 7.83
C THR A 668 -4.11 -20.42 6.51
N ASP A 669 -5.29 -19.92 6.15
CA ASP A 669 -5.46 -19.11 4.93
C ASP A 669 -4.52 -17.90 4.92
N GLU A 670 -4.44 -17.20 6.05
CA GLU A 670 -3.55 -16.05 6.21
C GLU A 670 -2.07 -16.42 6.02
N ALA A 671 -1.62 -17.52 6.62
CA ALA A 671 -0.24 -17.98 6.45
C ALA A 671 0.06 -18.33 4.97
N LYS A 672 -0.90 -18.95 4.27
CA LYS A 672 -0.76 -19.24 2.83
C LYS A 672 -0.67 -17.97 1.99
N ARG A 673 -1.49 -16.96 2.28
CA ARG A 673 -1.45 -15.67 1.58
C ARG A 673 -0.11 -14.96 1.77
N GLN A 674 0.40 -14.93 3.01
CA GLN A 674 1.70 -14.34 3.30
C GLN A 674 2.83 -15.04 2.54
N GLU A 675 2.83 -16.38 2.53
CA GLU A 675 3.80 -17.18 1.78
C GLU A 675 3.68 -16.98 0.26
N ALA A 676 2.45 -16.87 -0.27
CA ALA A 676 2.18 -16.61 -1.68
C ALA A 676 2.72 -15.23 -2.10
N CYS A 677 2.47 -14.18 -1.30
CA CYS A 677 3.01 -12.85 -1.52
C CYS A 677 4.54 -12.85 -1.51
N ALA A 678 5.17 -13.49 -0.52
CA ALA A 678 6.63 -13.57 -0.44
C ALA A 678 7.24 -14.33 -1.64
N THR A 679 6.59 -15.40 -2.09
CA THR A 679 6.99 -16.18 -3.26
C THR A 679 6.90 -15.35 -4.54
N LEU A 680 5.76 -14.67 -4.73
CA LEU A 680 5.52 -13.80 -5.87
C LEU A 680 6.54 -12.66 -5.91
N ASP A 681 6.78 -11.98 -4.79
CA ASP A 681 7.79 -10.93 -4.67
C ASP A 681 9.17 -11.45 -5.07
N GLY A 682 9.53 -12.66 -4.64
CA GLY A 682 10.76 -13.33 -5.05
C GLY A 682 10.85 -13.56 -6.56
N TRP A 683 9.76 -14.00 -7.20
CA TRP A 683 9.71 -14.19 -8.65
C TRP A 683 9.78 -12.87 -9.42
N MET A 684 8.99 -11.88 -9.02
CA MET A 684 8.96 -10.56 -9.68
C MET A 684 10.27 -9.80 -9.52
N ASN A 685 10.94 -9.94 -8.37
CA ASN A 685 12.29 -9.40 -8.18
C ASN A 685 13.29 -10.02 -9.15
N LYS A 686 13.27 -11.34 -9.39
CA LYS A 686 14.14 -11.99 -10.38
C LYS A 686 13.87 -11.49 -11.81
N VAL A 687 12.61 -11.29 -12.19
CA VAL A 687 12.25 -10.68 -13.49
C VAL A 687 12.78 -9.25 -13.58
N LYS A 688 12.70 -8.48 -12.50
CA LYS A 688 13.19 -7.10 -12.44
C LYS A 688 14.72 -7.02 -12.56
N THR A 689 15.45 -7.86 -11.82
CA THR A 689 16.93 -7.80 -11.78
C THR A 689 17.60 -8.54 -12.93
N ASN A 690 17.08 -9.71 -13.31
CA ASN A 690 17.72 -10.63 -14.24
C ASN A 690 16.99 -10.72 -15.58
N GLY A 691 15.83 -10.07 -15.72
CA GLY A 691 14.98 -10.18 -16.91
C GLY A 691 14.23 -11.51 -17.04
N ARG A 692 14.37 -12.42 -16.08
CA ARG A 692 13.78 -13.76 -16.13
C ARG A 692 13.52 -14.39 -14.77
N VAL A 693 12.56 -15.29 -14.72
CA VAL A 693 12.33 -16.24 -13.62
C VAL A 693 11.91 -17.60 -14.17
N GLU A 694 12.40 -18.65 -13.54
CA GLU A 694 11.93 -20.02 -13.79
C GLU A 694 10.98 -20.41 -12.65
N ILE A 695 9.77 -20.80 -13.03
CA ILE A 695 8.71 -21.18 -12.11
C ILE A 695 8.80 -22.69 -11.83
N PRO A 696 8.63 -23.13 -10.56
CA PRO A 696 8.69 -24.54 -10.22
C PRO A 696 7.74 -25.39 -11.06
N ILE A 697 8.17 -26.60 -11.44
CA ILE A 697 7.41 -27.51 -12.30
C ILE A 697 6.00 -27.78 -11.74
N GLN A 698 5.85 -27.90 -10.42
CA GLN A 698 4.55 -28.13 -9.78
C GLN A 698 3.55 -26.98 -10.03
N ALA A 699 4.03 -25.73 -9.97
CA ALA A 699 3.24 -24.55 -10.28
C ALA A 699 2.96 -24.45 -11.80
N LEU A 700 3.91 -24.82 -12.65
CA LEU A 700 3.71 -24.90 -14.10
C LEU A 700 2.64 -25.93 -14.48
N GLU A 701 2.69 -27.14 -13.92
CA GLU A 701 1.69 -28.18 -14.17
C GLU A 701 0.30 -27.76 -13.68
N THR A 702 0.24 -26.97 -12.62
CA THR A 702 -1.01 -26.36 -12.16
C THR A 702 -1.56 -25.37 -13.17
N ALA A 703 -0.71 -24.50 -13.73
CA ALA A 703 -1.11 -23.60 -14.82
C ALA A 703 -1.57 -24.35 -16.08
N ARG A 704 -0.96 -25.51 -16.41
CA ARG A 704 -1.32 -26.35 -17.57
C ARG A 704 -2.67 -27.08 -17.44
N LYS A 705 -3.22 -27.17 -16.22
CA LYS A 705 -4.59 -27.67 -16.02
C LYS A 705 -5.62 -26.71 -16.57
N ASP A 706 -5.37 -25.41 -16.42
CA ASP A 706 -6.34 -24.37 -16.78
C ASP A 706 -6.05 -23.72 -18.14
N PHE A 707 -4.82 -23.75 -18.63
CA PHE A 707 -4.41 -22.99 -19.80
C PHE A 707 -3.59 -23.80 -20.82
N ILE A 708 -3.68 -23.38 -22.08
CA ILE A 708 -2.79 -23.74 -23.20
C ILE A 708 -2.31 -22.43 -23.82
N ALA A 709 -1.12 -22.40 -24.42
CA ALA A 709 -0.63 -21.23 -25.13
C ALA A 709 -0.01 -21.60 -26.48
N ALA A 710 -0.17 -20.72 -27.46
CA ALA A 710 0.45 -20.86 -28.77
C ALA A 710 0.92 -19.50 -29.33
N ARG A 711 2.00 -19.54 -30.10
CA ARG A 711 2.57 -18.40 -30.83
C ARG A 711 2.09 -18.42 -32.29
N VAL A 712 1.82 -17.26 -32.87
CA VAL A 712 1.49 -17.07 -34.28
C VAL A 712 2.41 -16.02 -34.90
N SER A 713 2.91 -16.24 -36.12
CA SER A 713 3.72 -15.26 -36.86
C SER A 713 2.88 -14.28 -37.68
N ASP A 714 3.49 -13.21 -38.19
CA ASP A 714 2.80 -12.26 -39.07
C ASP A 714 2.38 -12.90 -40.40
N GLU A 715 3.19 -13.82 -40.94
CA GLU A 715 2.84 -14.58 -42.14
C GLU A 715 1.61 -15.45 -41.91
N GLU A 716 1.56 -16.15 -40.78
CA GLU A 716 0.40 -16.94 -40.37
C GLU A 716 -0.82 -16.06 -40.12
N THR A 717 -0.61 -14.85 -39.57
CA THR A 717 -1.67 -13.86 -39.33
C THR A 717 -2.30 -13.42 -40.65
N LEU A 718 -1.51 -12.99 -41.63
CA LEU A 718 -2.00 -12.58 -42.95
C LEU A 718 -2.69 -13.73 -43.70
N ALA A 719 -2.09 -14.92 -43.67
CA ALA A 719 -2.67 -16.11 -44.26
C ALA A 719 -4.03 -16.46 -43.63
N THR A 720 -4.17 -16.24 -42.32
CA THR A 720 -5.40 -16.48 -41.59
C THR A 720 -6.48 -15.48 -41.97
N ILE A 721 -6.18 -14.17 -42.03
CA ILE A 721 -7.12 -13.14 -42.50
C ILE A 721 -7.66 -13.54 -43.87
N LYS A 722 -6.77 -13.87 -44.81
CA LYS A 722 -7.14 -14.30 -46.15
C LYS A 722 -8.01 -15.55 -46.15
N ALA A 723 -7.64 -16.58 -45.38
CA ALA A 723 -8.36 -17.85 -45.37
C ALA A 723 -9.76 -17.77 -44.74
N PHE A 724 -10.01 -16.85 -43.79
CA PHE A 724 -11.37 -16.61 -43.28
C PHE A 724 -12.20 -15.71 -44.20
N PHE A 725 -11.56 -14.75 -44.89
CA PHE A 725 -12.24 -13.97 -45.91
C PHE A 725 -12.70 -14.83 -47.09
N ASP A 726 -11.86 -15.74 -47.57
CA ASP A 726 -12.21 -16.65 -48.68
C ASP A 726 -13.19 -17.78 -48.26
N GLY A 727 -13.41 -17.95 -46.95
CA GLY A 727 -14.27 -18.97 -46.37
C GLY A 727 -15.76 -18.75 -46.61
N GLN A 728 -16.57 -19.72 -46.16
CA GLN A 728 -18.03 -19.65 -46.16
C GLN A 728 -18.55 -20.08 -44.78
N PRO A 729 -19.16 -19.17 -44.00
CA PRO A 729 -19.34 -17.74 -44.29
C PRO A 729 -17.99 -17.00 -44.36
N SER A 730 -17.95 -15.94 -45.17
CA SER A 730 -16.80 -15.04 -45.23
C SER A 730 -16.74 -14.19 -43.96
N TYR A 731 -15.55 -14.05 -43.38
CA TYR A 731 -15.33 -13.20 -42.19
C TYR A 731 -14.01 -12.45 -42.32
N ILE A 732 -14.05 -11.12 -42.18
CA ILE A 732 -12.86 -10.27 -42.21
C ILE A 732 -12.39 -10.06 -40.78
N ALA A 733 -11.27 -10.70 -40.44
CA ALA A 733 -10.64 -10.54 -39.14
C ALA A 733 -9.62 -9.39 -39.16
N ASP A 734 -9.55 -8.63 -38.06
CA ASP A 734 -8.38 -7.80 -37.77
C ASP A 734 -7.17 -8.71 -37.42
N PRO A 735 -5.92 -8.22 -37.47
CA PRO A 735 -4.74 -9.04 -37.20
C PRO A 735 -4.72 -9.68 -35.80
N HIS A 736 -5.28 -9.03 -34.77
CA HIS A 736 -5.34 -9.61 -33.43
C HIS A 736 -6.32 -10.79 -33.38
N THR A 737 -7.52 -10.62 -33.96
CA THR A 737 -8.50 -11.70 -34.10
C THR A 737 -7.93 -12.85 -34.93
N ALA A 738 -7.18 -12.55 -35.98
CA ALA A 738 -6.53 -13.56 -36.82
C ALA A 738 -5.50 -14.40 -36.04
N VAL A 739 -4.74 -13.83 -35.10
CA VAL A 739 -3.87 -14.60 -34.19
C VAL A 739 -4.67 -15.59 -33.35
N GLY A 740 -5.83 -15.18 -32.84
CA GLY A 740 -6.75 -16.07 -32.12
C GLY A 740 -7.30 -17.18 -33.01
N LEU A 741 -7.76 -16.84 -34.21
CA LEU A 741 -8.33 -17.79 -35.16
C LEU A 741 -7.30 -18.80 -35.69
N ALA A 742 -6.06 -18.36 -35.94
CA ALA A 742 -4.95 -19.22 -36.32
C ALA A 742 -4.64 -20.24 -35.22
N THR A 743 -4.61 -19.78 -33.97
CA THR A 743 -4.42 -20.63 -32.79
C THR A 743 -5.56 -21.63 -32.62
N ALA A 744 -6.81 -21.19 -32.79
CA ALA A 744 -7.98 -22.06 -32.72
C ALA A 744 -7.89 -23.19 -33.75
N ARG A 745 -7.64 -22.85 -35.02
CA ARG A 745 -7.44 -23.81 -36.12
C ARG A 745 -6.29 -24.78 -35.84
N ARG A 746 -5.18 -24.31 -35.27
CA ARG A 746 -4.03 -25.16 -34.94
C ARG A 746 -4.36 -26.21 -33.88
N LEU A 747 -5.16 -25.85 -32.88
CA LEU A 747 -5.55 -26.75 -31.78
C LEU A 747 -6.76 -27.63 -32.12
N GLN A 748 -7.55 -27.26 -33.14
CA GLN A 748 -8.76 -27.98 -33.52
C GLN A 748 -8.55 -29.50 -33.73
N PRO A 749 -7.45 -29.99 -34.34
CA PRO A 749 -7.20 -31.43 -34.48
C PRO A 749 -6.90 -32.17 -33.16
N GLU A 750 -6.44 -31.46 -32.13
CA GLU A 750 -6.14 -32.01 -30.81
C GLU A 750 -7.36 -31.98 -29.87
N ASN A 751 -8.36 -31.16 -30.21
CA ASN A 751 -9.60 -31.03 -29.44
C ASN A 751 -10.55 -32.20 -29.70
N ALA A 752 -11.25 -32.63 -28.64
CA ALA A 752 -12.33 -33.61 -28.77
C ALA A 752 -13.49 -33.05 -29.61
N ASP A 753 -14.28 -33.94 -30.20
CA ASP A 753 -15.37 -33.56 -31.11
C ASP A 753 -16.48 -32.73 -30.47
N ASN A 754 -16.62 -32.78 -29.14
CA ASN A 754 -17.59 -32.00 -28.38
C ASN A 754 -17.07 -30.61 -27.96
N VAL A 755 -15.82 -30.26 -28.28
CA VAL A 755 -15.26 -28.95 -27.95
C VAL A 755 -15.73 -27.90 -28.95
N ARG A 756 -16.16 -26.74 -28.45
CA ARG A 756 -16.50 -25.55 -29.24
C ARG A 756 -15.62 -24.39 -28.85
N GLN A 757 -14.94 -23.82 -29.84
CA GLN A 757 -14.01 -22.73 -29.63
C GLN A 757 -14.71 -21.38 -29.82
N ILE A 758 -14.60 -20.51 -28.83
CA ILE A 758 -15.02 -19.10 -28.94
C ILE A 758 -13.76 -18.25 -29.00
N VAL A 759 -13.51 -17.65 -30.15
CA VAL A 759 -12.36 -16.77 -30.39
C VAL A 759 -12.78 -15.32 -30.12
N LEU A 760 -12.03 -14.62 -29.28
CA LEU A 760 -12.32 -13.21 -28.99
C LEU A 760 -11.83 -12.33 -30.13
N SER A 761 -12.74 -11.56 -30.73
CA SER A 761 -12.41 -10.54 -31.71
C SER A 761 -12.26 -9.18 -31.03
N THR A 762 -11.00 -8.79 -30.84
CA THR A 762 -10.63 -7.72 -29.91
C THR A 762 -10.63 -6.33 -30.56
N ALA A 763 -10.65 -6.24 -31.88
CA ALA A 763 -10.75 -4.97 -32.60
C ALA A 763 -11.50 -5.14 -33.92
N HIS A 764 -12.11 -4.04 -34.38
CA HIS A 764 -12.69 -3.99 -35.71
C HIS A 764 -11.58 -3.94 -36.78
N PRO A 765 -11.70 -4.64 -37.93
CA PRO A 765 -10.66 -4.66 -38.97
C PRO A 765 -10.25 -3.27 -39.48
N ALA A 766 -11.20 -2.33 -39.51
CA ALA A 766 -10.95 -0.94 -39.89
C ALA A 766 -9.88 -0.21 -39.07
N LYS A 767 -9.58 -0.67 -37.84
CA LYS A 767 -8.51 -0.08 -37.01
C LYS A 767 -7.11 -0.41 -37.50
N PHE A 768 -6.97 -1.46 -38.31
CA PHE A 768 -5.69 -2.00 -38.77
C PHE A 768 -5.70 -2.17 -40.30
N SER A 769 -6.03 -1.08 -40.99
CA SER A 769 -6.23 -1.07 -42.44
C SER A 769 -5.04 -1.64 -43.21
N GLU A 770 -3.82 -1.32 -42.80
CA GLU A 770 -2.60 -1.80 -43.46
C GLU A 770 -2.52 -3.33 -43.49
N ALA A 771 -2.72 -3.99 -42.33
CA ALA A 771 -2.64 -5.45 -42.24
C ALA A 771 -3.76 -6.14 -43.04
N VAL A 772 -4.97 -5.59 -42.96
CA VAL A 772 -6.15 -6.13 -43.68
C VAL A 772 -5.97 -5.97 -45.19
N SER A 773 -5.55 -4.78 -45.65
CA SER A 773 -5.32 -4.49 -47.07
C SER A 773 -4.17 -5.35 -47.61
N ARG A 774 -3.06 -5.45 -46.87
CA ARG A 774 -1.94 -6.34 -47.24
C ARG A 774 -2.37 -7.82 -47.38
N ALA A 775 -3.33 -8.28 -46.58
CA ALA A 775 -3.85 -9.65 -46.68
C ALA A 775 -4.85 -9.85 -47.84
N LEU A 776 -5.62 -8.82 -48.20
CA LEU A 776 -6.83 -8.96 -49.03
C LEU A 776 -6.84 -8.18 -50.35
N ASP A 777 -5.98 -7.17 -50.55
CA ASP A 777 -5.97 -6.31 -51.76
C ASP A 777 -5.77 -7.07 -53.07
N GLY A 778 -5.15 -8.25 -53.02
CA GLY A 778 -5.01 -9.14 -54.17
C GLY A 778 -6.32 -9.85 -54.57
N SER A 779 -7.40 -9.71 -53.79
CA SER A 779 -8.67 -10.37 -54.05
C SER A 779 -9.62 -9.45 -54.83
N PRO A 780 -10.12 -9.86 -56.01
CA PRO A 780 -11.01 -9.02 -56.83
C PRO A 780 -12.38 -8.77 -56.20
N LYS A 781 -12.71 -9.50 -55.12
CA LYS A 781 -13.98 -9.34 -54.40
C LYS A 781 -13.87 -8.36 -53.24
N PHE A 782 -12.66 -7.99 -52.82
CA PHE A 782 -12.43 -7.16 -51.64
C PHE A 782 -12.34 -5.68 -52.01
N ASP A 783 -13.04 -4.84 -51.25
CA ASP A 783 -12.89 -3.39 -51.27
C ASP A 783 -12.94 -2.87 -49.83
N PHE A 784 -11.86 -2.26 -49.34
CA PHE A 784 -11.74 -1.86 -47.94
C PHE A 784 -12.82 -0.83 -47.54
N ASP A 785 -13.13 0.14 -48.39
CA ASP A 785 -14.09 1.20 -48.10
C ASP A 785 -15.54 0.71 -48.06
N ARG A 786 -15.87 -0.29 -48.88
CA ARG A 786 -17.19 -0.93 -48.96
C ARG A 786 -17.37 -2.01 -47.90
N ASP A 787 -16.38 -2.89 -47.72
CA ASP A 787 -16.53 -4.13 -46.94
C ASP A 787 -16.09 -3.97 -45.48
N VAL A 788 -15.22 -2.99 -45.19
CA VAL A 788 -14.62 -2.83 -43.86
C VAL A 788 -14.91 -1.47 -43.26
N PHE A 789 -14.84 -0.37 -44.02
CA PHE A 789 -14.84 0.96 -43.43
C PHE A 789 -16.21 1.35 -42.82
N PRO A 790 -16.31 1.51 -41.48
CA PRO A 790 -17.58 1.81 -40.81
C PRO A 790 -18.11 3.17 -41.18
N SER A 791 -19.44 3.28 -41.28
CA SER A 791 -20.11 4.55 -41.60
C SER A 791 -19.81 5.66 -40.59
N GLU A 792 -19.60 5.30 -39.33
CA GLU A 792 -19.37 6.20 -38.21
C GLU A 792 -17.94 6.76 -38.17
N LEU A 793 -17.00 6.15 -38.90
CA LEU A 793 -15.65 6.67 -39.09
C LEU A 793 -15.54 7.59 -40.32
N ARG A 794 -16.56 7.64 -41.19
CA ARG A 794 -16.61 8.58 -42.32
C ARG A 794 -16.75 10.00 -41.80
N GLY A 795 -15.97 10.94 -42.34
CA GLY A 795 -15.97 12.32 -41.88
C GLY A 795 -15.16 12.54 -40.58
N LEU A 796 -14.54 11.50 -40.00
CA LEU A 796 -13.80 11.63 -38.75
C LEU A 796 -12.52 12.46 -38.91
N LEU A 797 -11.83 12.33 -40.05
CA LEU A 797 -10.56 13.02 -40.29
C LEU A 797 -10.76 14.53 -40.49
N GLU A 798 -11.94 14.94 -40.91
CA GLU A 798 -12.38 16.31 -41.22
C GLU A 798 -12.88 17.08 -39.99
N LYS A 799 -13.13 16.39 -38.87
CA LYS A 799 -13.56 17.03 -37.62
C LYS A 799 -12.46 17.91 -37.03
N GLU A 800 -12.89 18.93 -36.28
CA GLU A 800 -11.99 19.74 -35.47
C GLU A 800 -11.14 18.86 -34.54
N ARG A 801 -9.83 19.13 -34.49
CA ARG A 801 -8.88 18.42 -33.63
C ARG A 801 -8.34 19.34 -32.56
N ARG A 802 -8.21 18.83 -31.33
CA ARG A 802 -7.49 19.49 -30.23
C ARG A 802 -6.29 18.65 -29.82
N VAL A 803 -5.09 19.20 -30.07
CA VAL A 803 -3.81 18.55 -29.79
C VAL A 803 -2.84 19.60 -29.25
N ILE A 804 -2.09 19.23 -28.22
CA ILE A 804 -1.03 20.04 -27.64
C ILE A 804 0.30 19.44 -28.11
N ASP A 805 1.05 20.23 -28.87
CA ASP A 805 2.37 19.79 -29.37
C ASP A 805 3.45 20.00 -28.32
N VAL A 806 4.25 18.96 -28.07
CA VAL A 806 5.45 19.00 -27.21
C VAL A 806 6.67 18.67 -28.06
N GLU A 807 7.60 19.64 -28.15
CA GLU A 807 8.67 19.64 -29.17
C GLU A 807 9.78 18.60 -28.96
N ARG A 808 9.89 18.02 -27.76
CA ARG A 808 10.90 17.02 -27.39
C ARG A 808 10.42 16.17 -26.19
N PRO A 809 10.94 14.96 -25.98
CA PRO A 809 10.56 14.11 -24.84
C PRO A 809 11.15 14.65 -23.53
N ASP A 810 10.48 15.63 -22.96
CA ASP A 810 10.92 16.38 -21.78
C ASP A 810 9.78 16.41 -20.76
N ILE A 811 10.03 15.82 -19.58
CA ILE A 811 9.03 15.70 -18.51
C ILE A 811 8.53 17.07 -18.04
N ASP A 812 9.40 18.09 -18.00
CA ASP A 812 9.02 19.41 -17.48
C ASP A 812 8.07 20.13 -18.44
N LEU A 813 8.21 19.90 -19.75
CA LEU A 813 7.23 20.38 -20.74
C LEU A 813 5.86 19.73 -20.53
N VAL A 814 5.82 18.43 -20.24
CA VAL A 814 4.55 17.71 -19.99
C VAL A 814 3.93 18.16 -18.65
N LYS A 815 4.75 18.37 -17.61
CA LYS A 815 4.28 18.96 -16.34
C LYS A 815 3.65 20.33 -16.55
N ALA A 816 4.30 21.20 -17.33
CA ALA A 816 3.77 22.53 -17.63
C ALA A 816 2.41 22.47 -18.34
N VAL A 817 2.23 21.51 -19.26
CA VAL A 817 0.93 21.24 -19.88
C VAL A 817 -0.09 20.81 -18.81
N ILE A 818 0.21 19.82 -17.99
CA ILE A 818 -0.71 19.35 -16.93
C ILE A 818 -1.08 20.50 -15.99
N GLU A 819 -0.12 21.30 -15.53
CA GLU A 819 -0.36 22.43 -14.63
C GLU A 819 -1.21 23.54 -15.26
N SER A 820 -1.18 23.70 -16.59
CA SER A 820 -1.97 24.69 -17.31
C SER A 820 -3.45 24.32 -17.45
N PHE A 821 -3.78 23.03 -17.34
CA PHE A 821 -5.13 22.52 -17.63
C PHE A 821 -5.78 21.76 -16.47
N ALA A 822 -5.00 21.18 -15.55
CA ALA A 822 -5.53 20.53 -14.37
C ALA A 822 -6.24 21.56 -13.50
N LYS A 823 -7.55 21.35 -13.26
CA LYS A 823 -8.34 22.19 -12.35
C LYS A 823 -7.76 22.06 -10.94
N GLN A 824 -7.43 23.21 -10.33
CA GLN A 824 -7.04 23.30 -8.92
C GLN A 824 -8.25 23.14 -8.00
#